data_AF-C6E4A2-F1
#
_entry.id   AF-C6E4A2-F1
#
_cell.length_a   1.000
_cell.length_b   1.000
_cell.length_c   1.000
_cell.angle_alpha   90.00
_cell.angle_beta   90.00
_cell.angle_gamma   90.00
#
_symmetry.space_group_name_H-M   'P 1'
#
loop_
_entity.id
_entity.type
_entity.pdbx_description
1 polymer ?
#
loop_
_entity_poly.entity_id
_entity_poly.type
_entity_poly.pdbx_seq_one_letter_code
_entity_poly.pdbx_strand_id
1 'polypeptide(L)'
;MEWQLHLKAAESALANARVPSSQELVTLIKRVNPTCLQLPEHDREYGYSIKNRLQNLLLETYGEIFHLAPHPYNPDIILIKHNALPSVDACHADVKALSLKALDTVGSIAPATAAPSARRVTKAAKSSKPTTGGSPKETLRNAELLLEKYEYPQAEELLAAIRIADVRELPTLVKAARMLVEEMGAYPRAIELLLAQPRQVLKDKVVRELLAMTYYGNGLIAEARALFEAAHPGDLEKSSLYAYADLSFKDGNISQAYHLLKLSDEKEGFVTSHASLRKEIEAAMLKEAEPYLRRAEAAFAAADLAQAEDLLQQAISLYPNFKKARELAGEVEAQKDAAQAERLWEQFGSCAAGTDRLDLLAQLLELDKDRAGEIRDLMARERNLQKQGAVEDRLSTLRTLAAQQCWEECFENLIWFAREGEEADHRRACDVSPYFSVFYQNKKLRRLESRDAMEQWLKFVRLKRQMEQGQTEDCLDLLQDLKPYFHSYPSFRKEYEQVLELESAKASEEAQQLLTRLQELERSEGETDALAKAKRLVAQMQKPLALLPADERSDFKQDAKFVLDRLENETECDDSILDYREALILGNAVKAAKLREQFEELGMEQLVKWVDDEVAQKFALSAEPISMTVSPDLAVDLATEFAPYGLTRMCFSKHHIMFREDDETIILLNMRRMTATRYRSPNFKDLAVMDILPDRDVFLFVNIETKNNVWRATLSDIECGFTALFEVNQHFSYQEGAGFEGLFMSSNKDNCYYAVISEGCNFRVIKQSLDLVSSTVSTYEAAGLPQQSLRLSYHPDKLVIGTENSTVVLESNLTPPRGCSRVGSNLSLDAIAIDTGKNHIYAHGDGIVNVLNTRLRAVKQYLNASSAGHMEFPTVSTVCPEKDLVVIRIEDRNLFYNMRTNQFSQKFMSSRFLYTETPARCYYWEFADDRLSLKIKDITDELNTLLEWEVFLPAGEDENAGIDFVRKLEDPDYFSIVKRAPQQKPAEVSSEDQPVQ
;
A
#
# COMPACT_ATOMS: atom_id res chain seq x y z
N MET A 1 34.42 -31.74 26.48
CA MET A 1 33.44 -32.84 26.63
C MET A 1 33.03 -33.43 25.28
N GLU A 2 32.92 -32.64 24.20
CA GLU A 2 32.46 -33.10 22.88
C GLU A 2 33.42 -34.02 22.11
N TRP A 3 34.75 -33.83 22.20
CA TRP A 3 35.70 -34.66 21.44
C TRP A 3 35.70 -36.15 21.83
N GLN A 4 35.57 -36.47 23.14
CA GLN A 4 35.48 -37.86 23.61
C GLN A 4 34.19 -38.55 23.14
N LEU A 5 33.09 -37.80 22.98
CA LEU A 5 31.83 -38.31 22.40
C LEU A 5 32.01 -38.63 20.91
N HIS A 6 32.67 -37.76 20.15
CA HIS A 6 33.00 -38.01 18.74
C HIS A 6 33.95 -39.19 18.56
N LEU A 7 34.88 -39.37 19.49
CA LEU A 7 35.84 -40.49 19.46
C LEU A 7 35.15 -41.83 19.74
N LYS A 8 34.25 -41.90 20.72
CA LYS A 8 33.40 -43.09 20.95
C LYS A 8 32.50 -43.42 19.76
N ALA A 9 31.96 -42.41 19.09
CA ALA A 9 31.16 -42.60 17.88
C ALA A 9 32.00 -43.17 16.71
N ALA A 10 33.24 -42.67 16.55
CA ALA A 10 34.18 -43.17 15.55
C ALA A 10 34.63 -44.61 15.83
N GLU A 11 34.92 -44.97 17.09
CA GLU A 11 35.24 -46.33 17.50
C GLU A 11 34.06 -47.29 17.26
N SER A 12 32.86 -46.83 17.58
CA SER A 12 31.63 -47.61 17.32
C SER A 12 31.43 -47.86 15.83
N ALA A 13 31.68 -46.85 14.98
CA ALA A 13 31.61 -46.99 13.53
C ALA A 13 32.67 -47.96 12.97
N LEU A 14 33.89 -47.96 13.50
CA LEU A 14 34.95 -48.89 13.13
C LEU A 14 34.67 -50.34 13.58
N ALA A 15 33.83 -50.54 14.60
CA ALA A 15 33.48 -51.84 15.15
C ALA A 15 32.14 -52.41 14.64
N ASN A 16 31.33 -51.59 13.96
CA ASN A 16 29.98 -51.97 13.53
C ASN A 16 29.98 -52.80 12.23
N ALA A 17 29.04 -53.73 12.10
CA ALA A 17 28.84 -54.49 10.86
C ALA A 17 28.17 -53.66 9.76
N ARG A 18 27.45 -52.59 10.14
CA ARG A 18 26.91 -51.59 9.21
C ARG A 18 28.05 -50.70 8.71
N VAL A 19 28.34 -50.78 7.42
CA VAL A 19 29.31 -49.92 6.74
C VAL A 19 28.78 -48.48 6.72
N PRO A 20 29.44 -47.50 7.37
CA PRO A 20 29.01 -46.10 7.36
C PRO A 20 29.23 -45.46 5.99
N SER A 21 28.40 -44.48 5.62
CA SER A 21 28.51 -43.80 4.32
C SER A 21 29.83 -43.03 4.18
N SER A 22 30.24 -42.75 2.94
CA SER A 22 31.47 -41.99 2.68
C SER A 22 31.44 -40.60 3.34
N GLN A 23 30.27 -39.95 3.43
CA GLN A 23 30.09 -38.66 4.10
C GLN A 23 30.10 -38.77 5.63
N GLU A 24 29.50 -39.81 6.19
CA GLU A 24 29.56 -40.10 7.63
C GLU A 24 31.01 -40.35 8.07
N LEU A 25 31.75 -41.16 7.31
CA LEU A 25 33.17 -41.41 7.53
C LEU A 25 33.99 -40.12 7.43
N VAL A 26 33.79 -39.29 6.39
CA VAL A 26 34.49 -38.00 6.27
C VAL A 26 34.16 -37.05 7.43
N THR A 27 32.90 -37.02 7.88
CA THR A 27 32.49 -36.19 9.02
C THR A 27 33.14 -36.67 10.32
N LEU A 28 33.15 -37.99 10.55
CA LEU A 28 33.86 -38.59 11.68
C LEU A 28 35.36 -38.28 11.63
N ILE A 29 36.01 -38.45 10.47
CA ILE A 29 37.42 -38.12 10.22
C ILE A 29 37.71 -36.65 10.58
N LYS A 30 36.85 -35.71 10.16
CA LYS A 30 37.01 -34.28 10.48
C LYS A 30 36.83 -33.99 11.97
N ARG A 31 35.86 -34.63 12.63
CA ARG A 31 35.56 -34.44 14.06
C ARG A 31 36.59 -35.04 15.01
N VAL A 32 37.23 -36.16 14.64
CA VAL A 32 38.29 -36.77 15.46
C VAL A 32 39.66 -36.16 15.21
N ASN A 33 39.84 -35.38 14.13
CA ASN A 33 41.13 -34.80 13.74
C ASN A 33 41.67 -33.84 14.82
N PRO A 34 42.81 -34.14 15.46
CA PRO A 34 43.28 -33.39 16.62
C PRO A 34 44.03 -32.08 16.28
N THR A 35 44.26 -31.78 14.99
CA THR A 35 45.11 -30.64 14.54
C THR A 35 44.68 -29.24 15.03
N CYS A 36 43.40 -29.04 15.37
CA CYS A 36 42.89 -27.75 15.88
C CYS A 36 42.44 -27.81 17.35
N LEU A 37 42.66 -28.94 18.02
CA LEU A 37 42.23 -29.18 19.39
C LEU A 37 43.48 -29.19 20.28
N GLN A 38 43.52 -28.34 21.31
CA GLN A 38 44.64 -28.27 22.27
C GLN A 38 44.65 -29.49 23.20
N LEU A 39 44.81 -30.69 22.63
CA LEU A 39 44.76 -31.96 23.34
C LEU A 39 46.13 -32.35 23.92
N PRO A 40 46.18 -33.06 25.06
CA PRO A 40 47.39 -33.72 25.54
C PRO A 40 48.01 -34.64 24.49
N GLU A 41 49.32 -34.85 24.55
CA GLU A 41 50.08 -35.57 23.52
C GLU A 41 49.59 -37.00 23.28
N HIS A 42 49.28 -37.74 24.36
CA HIS A 42 48.69 -39.08 24.29
C HIS A 42 47.34 -39.11 23.55
N ASP A 43 46.46 -38.14 23.82
CA ASP A 43 45.14 -38.06 23.21
C ASP A 43 45.23 -37.63 21.74
N ARG A 44 46.22 -36.79 21.41
CA ARG A 44 46.53 -36.39 20.04
C ARG A 44 47.02 -37.58 19.21
N GLU A 45 47.92 -38.40 19.74
CA GLU A 45 48.39 -39.63 19.07
C GLU A 45 47.24 -40.62 18.86
N TYR A 46 46.40 -40.80 19.88
CA TYR A 46 45.23 -41.68 19.79
C TYR A 46 44.22 -41.18 18.75
N GLY A 47 43.94 -39.88 18.72
CA GLY A 47 43.09 -39.24 17.71
C GLY A 47 43.59 -39.43 16.29
N TYR A 48 44.91 -39.29 16.07
CA TYR A 48 45.51 -39.56 14.76
C TYR A 48 45.42 -41.04 14.35
N SER A 49 45.56 -41.97 15.30
CA SER A 49 45.40 -43.41 15.04
C SER A 49 43.97 -43.76 14.56
N ILE A 50 42.95 -43.25 15.26
CA ILE A 50 41.55 -43.45 14.88
C ILE A 50 41.23 -42.78 13.53
N LYS A 51 41.73 -41.57 13.31
CA LYS A 51 41.62 -40.86 12.02
C LYS A 51 42.18 -41.69 10.86
N ASN A 52 43.39 -42.25 11.02
CA ASN A 52 44.03 -43.06 9.97
C ASN A 52 43.24 -44.34 9.68
N ARG A 53 42.70 -45.00 10.70
CA ARG A 53 41.85 -46.19 10.52
C ARG A 53 40.56 -45.87 9.75
N LEU A 54 39.93 -44.74 10.06
CA LEU A 54 38.75 -44.28 9.32
C LEU A 54 39.09 -43.89 7.86
N GLN A 55 40.25 -43.27 7.62
CA GLN A 55 40.72 -42.94 6.26
C GLN A 55 40.98 -44.19 5.42
N ASN A 56 41.52 -45.25 6.02
CA ASN A 56 41.67 -46.54 5.35
C ASN A 56 40.31 -47.18 5.06
N LEU A 57 39.40 -47.21 6.03
CA LEU A 57 38.05 -47.73 5.81
C LEU A 57 37.31 -46.99 4.68
N LEU A 58 37.46 -45.66 4.62
CA LEU A 58 36.90 -44.82 3.57
C LEU A 58 37.40 -45.22 2.17
N LEU A 59 38.72 -45.33 1.99
CA LEU A 59 39.31 -45.62 0.69
C LEU A 59 39.16 -47.09 0.27
N GLU A 60 39.24 -48.03 1.21
CA GLU A 60 39.04 -49.45 0.90
C GLU A 60 37.61 -49.79 0.50
N THR A 61 36.64 -49.01 0.98
CA THR A 61 35.22 -49.25 0.72
C THR A 61 34.70 -48.43 -0.45
N TYR A 62 35.19 -47.18 -0.59
CA TYR A 62 34.64 -46.20 -1.53
C TYR A 62 35.69 -45.58 -2.47
N GLY A 63 36.86 -46.20 -2.64
CA GLY A 63 38.00 -45.60 -3.35
C GLY A 63 37.70 -45.09 -4.78
N GLU A 64 36.75 -45.71 -5.47
CA GLU A 64 36.33 -45.35 -6.84
C GLU A 64 35.65 -43.97 -6.97
N ILE A 65 35.07 -43.45 -5.89
CA ILE A 65 34.42 -42.12 -5.86
C ILE A 65 35.34 -41.00 -5.35
N PHE A 66 36.59 -41.32 -4.99
CA PHE A 66 37.60 -40.39 -4.53
C PHE A 66 38.81 -40.32 -5.49
N HIS A 67 39.55 -39.23 -5.44
CA HIS A 67 40.89 -39.13 -6.03
C HIS A 67 41.88 -38.58 -5.00
N LEU A 68 43.14 -38.98 -5.14
CA LEU A 68 44.24 -38.53 -4.28
C LEU A 68 45.01 -37.42 -5.00
N ALA A 69 45.13 -36.26 -4.35
CA ALA A 69 45.95 -35.16 -4.84
C ALA A 69 47.13 -34.89 -3.89
N PRO A 70 48.36 -34.69 -4.37
CA PRO A 70 49.49 -34.38 -3.50
C PRO A 70 49.29 -33.04 -2.78
N HIS A 71 49.72 -32.94 -1.52
CA HIS A 71 49.71 -31.67 -0.80
C HIS A 71 50.78 -30.72 -1.36
N PRO A 72 50.47 -29.43 -1.64
CA PRO A 72 51.37 -28.52 -2.35
C PRO A 72 52.72 -28.25 -1.66
N TYR A 73 52.80 -28.48 -0.35
CA TYR A 73 53.98 -28.17 0.46
C TYR A 73 54.58 -29.36 1.23
N ASN A 74 53.97 -30.55 1.15
CA ASN A 74 54.49 -31.73 1.86
C ASN A 74 54.23 -33.01 1.03
N PRO A 75 55.27 -33.68 0.50
CA PRO A 75 55.10 -34.86 -0.35
C PRO A 75 54.62 -36.10 0.41
N ASP A 76 54.79 -36.15 1.73
CA ASP A 76 54.33 -37.26 2.57
C ASP A 76 52.83 -37.16 2.92
N ILE A 77 52.16 -36.06 2.51
CA ILE A 77 50.73 -35.83 2.77
C ILE A 77 49.96 -35.78 1.45
N ILE A 78 48.85 -36.49 1.41
CA ILE A 78 47.89 -36.46 0.29
C ILE A 78 46.53 -35.94 0.75
N LEU A 79 45.83 -35.33 -0.19
CA LEU A 79 44.47 -34.85 -0.05
C LEU A 79 43.53 -35.91 -0.64
N ILE A 80 42.69 -36.52 0.20
CA ILE A 80 41.58 -37.36 -0.25
C ILE A 80 40.43 -36.43 -0.64
N LYS A 81 40.04 -36.45 -1.93
CA LYS A 81 39.02 -35.56 -2.50
C LYS A 81 37.90 -36.35 -3.16
N HIS A 82 36.66 -36.03 -2.83
CA HIS A 82 35.47 -36.62 -3.41
C HIS A 82 35.25 -36.07 -4.82
N ASN A 83 34.89 -36.94 -5.77
CA ASN A 83 34.75 -36.54 -7.18
C ASN A 83 33.56 -35.58 -7.45
N ALA A 84 32.43 -35.74 -6.74
CA ALA A 84 31.19 -34.96 -6.95
C ALA A 84 30.85 -33.92 -5.85
N LEU A 85 31.46 -34.01 -4.65
CA LEU A 85 31.13 -33.17 -3.49
C LEU A 85 32.31 -32.26 -3.09
N PRO A 86 32.40 -31.03 -3.61
CA PRO A 86 33.54 -30.13 -3.37
C PRO A 86 33.65 -29.62 -1.91
N SER A 87 32.56 -29.63 -1.13
CA SER A 87 32.55 -29.25 0.29
C SER A 87 33.01 -30.38 1.22
N VAL A 88 33.11 -31.60 0.69
CA VAL A 88 33.60 -32.78 1.41
C VAL A 88 35.14 -32.83 1.38
N ASP A 89 35.77 -32.04 0.50
CA ASP A 89 37.21 -32.02 0.24
C ASP A 89 38.04 -31.25 1.26
N ALA A 90 38.94 -31.97 1.95
CA ALA A 90 40.27 -31.55 2.43
C ALA A 90 40.78 -32.47 3.56
N CYS A 91 40.51 -33.78 3.49
CA CYS A 91 41.06 -34.69 4.49
C CYS A 91 42.53 -34.97 4.16
N HIS A 92 43.45 -34.41 4.95
CA HIS A 92 44.88 -34.70 4.90
C HIS A 92 45.13 -36.10 5.45
N ALA A 93 45.72 -36.97 4.64
CA ALA A 93 46.18 -38.30 5.03
C ALA A 93 47.70 -38.39 4.84
N ASP A 94 48.38 -39.02 5.80
CA ASP A 94 49.79 -39.39 5.65
C ASP A 94 49.87 -40.63 4.76
N VAL A 95 50.67 -40.57 3.70
CA VAL A 95 50.85 -41.67 2.74
C VAL A 95 51.32 -42.94 3.45
N LYS A 96 52.15 -42.83 4.49
CA LYS A 96 52.69 -43.98 5.25
C LYS A 96 51.66 -44.65 6.14
N ALA A 97 50.54 -43.98 6.43
CA ALA A 97 49.46 -44.49 7.27
C ALA A 97 48.32 -45.17 6.47
N LEU A 98 48.36 -45.11 5.14
CA LEU A 98 47.40 -45.79 4.26
C LEU A 98 47.85 -47.22 3.94
N SER A 99 46.89 -48.14 3.92
CA SER A 99 47.08 -49.54 3.58
C SER A 99 47.28 -49.69 2.06
N LEU A 100 47.97 -50.75 1.64
CA LEU A 100 48.12 -51.06 0.21
C LEU A 100 46.75 -51.24 -0.46
N LYS A 101 45.81 -51.88 0.24
CA LYS A 101 44.44 -52.09 -0.24
C LYS A 101 43.69 -50.77 -0.47
N ALA A 102 43.88 -49.78 0.40
CA ALA A 102 43.31 -48.44 0.26
C ALA A 102 43.91 -47.65 -0.92
N LEU A 103 45.17 -47.89 -1.25
CA LEU A 103 45.85 -47.24 -2.37
C LEU A 103 45.49 -47.90 -3.71
N ASP A 104 45.29 -49.21 -3.73
CA ASP A 104 44.93 -49.98 -4.93
C ASP A 104 43.49 -49.72 -5.39
N THR A 105 42.59 -49.31 -4.49
CA THR A 105 41.19 -49.00 -4.80
C THR A 105 40.97 -47.60 -5.40
N VAL A 106 41.99 -46.74 -5.42
CA VAL A 106 41.89 -45.38 -5.99
C VAL A 106 42.65 -45.34 -7.33
N GLY A 107 42.01 -44.80 -8.38
CA GLY A 107 42.62 -44.71 -9.72
C GLY A 107 43.99 -44.00 -9.69
N SER A 108 44.97 -44.59 -10.40
CA SER A 108 46.41 -44.24 -10.40
C SER A 108 46.72 -42.74 -10.23
N ILE A 109 47.60 -42.43 -9.27
CA ILE A 109 48.18 -41.11 -9.03
C ILE A 109 48.94 -40.67 -10.29
N ALA A 110 48.42 -39.69 -11.04
CA ALA A 110 49.18 -39.07 -12.11
C ALA A 110 50.26 -38.13 -11.49
N PRO A 111 51.57 -38.39 -11.70
CA PRO A 111 52.61 -37.49 -11.20
C PRO A 111 52.71 -36.23 -12.06
N ALA A 112 52.98 -35.10 -11.41
CA ALA A 112 53.14 -33.80 -12.06
C ALA A 112 54.44 -33.72 -12.89
N THR A 113 54.27 -33.36 -14.17
CA THR A 113 55.23 -32.73 -15.12
C THR A 113 56.55 -33.43 -15.50
N ALA A 114 56.64 -33.91 -16.76
CA ALA A 114 57.73 -33.66 -17.73
C ALA A 114 57.47 -34.34 -19.10
N ALA A 115 57.68 -33.64 -20.21
CA ALA A 115 57.65 -34.17 -21.59
C ALA A 115 59.06 -34.65 -22.06
N PRO A 116 59.24 -35.18 -23.28
CA PRO A 116 58.76 -36.46 -23.82
C PRO A 116 59.96 -37.38 -24.22
N SER A 117 59.84 -38.71 -24.10
CA SER A 117 60.68 -39.65 -24.87
C SER A 117 60.10 -41.06 -24.90
N ALA A 118 60.41 -41.76 -25.98
CA ALA A 118 59.69 -42.88 -26.56
C ALA A 118 60.15 -44.27 -26.09
N ARG A 119 59.25 -45.25 -26.33
CA ARG A 119 59.44 -46.71 -26.54
C ARG A 119 59.72 -47.57 -25.28
N ARG A 120 59.17 -48.78 -25.07
CA ARG A 120 58.38 -49.71 -25.92
C ARG A 120 57.71 -50.81 -25.05
N VAL A 121 56.38 -50.96 -25.18
CA VAL A 121 55.58 -52.18 -25.50
C VAL A 121 55.62 -53.43 -24.59
N THR A 122 54.46 -53.88 -24.08
CA THR A 122 53.72 -55.05 -24.64
C THR A 122 52.29 -55.25 -24.07
N LYS A 123 51.33 -55.32 -25.02
CA LYS A 123 50.09 -56.12 -25.08
C LYS A 123 48.96 -55.87 -24.07
N ALA A 124 47.98 -55.06 -24.50
CA ALA A 124 46.56 -55.26 -24.19
C ALA A 124 45.70 -54.91 -25.41
N ALA A 125 44.53 -55.53 -25.47
CA ALA A 125 43.70 -55.76 -26.65
C ALA A 125 43.20 -54.49 -27.36
N LYS A 126 42.91 -54.66 -28.66
CA LYS A 126 42.26 -53.68 -29.54
C LYS A 126 40.97 -53.16 -28.90
N SER A 127 40.97 -51.93 -28.41
CA SER A 127 39.79 -51.06 -28.51
C SER A 127 40.03 -50.11 -29.68
N SER A 128 38.99 -49.99 -30.50
CA SER A 128 38.91 -49.11 -31.65
C SER A 128 39.28 -47.67 -31.29
N LYS A 129 39.97 -46.99 -32.21
CA LYS A 129 40.05 -45.53 -32.22
C LYS A 129 38.62 -44.95 -32.14
N PRO A 130 38.36 -43.89 -31.36
CA PRO A 130 37.10 -43.18 -31.47
C PRO A 130 37.08 -42.48 -32.83
N THR A 131 36.25 -43.01 -33.72
CA THR A 131 35.87 -42.31 -34.94
C THR A 131 34.93 -41.16 -34.55
N THR A 132 35.08 -40.04 -35.24
CA THR A 132 34.18 -38.88 -35.34
C THR A 132 34.02 -37.97 -34.12
N GLY A 133 34.76 -36.86 -34.15
CA GLY A 133 34.50 -35.65 -33.37
C GLY A 133 33.29 -34.90 -33.91
N GLY A 134 32.09 -35.34 -33.52
CA GLY A 134 30.86 -34.57 -33.61
C GLY A 134 30.58 -33.83 -32.31
N SER A 135 29.74 -32.79 -32.37
CA SER A 135 29.26 -32.10 -31.16
C SER A 135 28.44 -33.04 -30.27
N PRO A 136 28.37 -32.83 -28.93
CA PRO A 136 27.59 -33.68 -28.01
C PRO A 136 26.14 -33.93 -28.47
N LYS A 137 25.54 -32.92 -29.10
CA LYS A 137 24.18 -32.97 -29.64
C LYS A 137 24.04 -33.89 -30.85
N GLU A 138 25.06 -33.95 -31.71
CA GLU A 138 25.10 -34.88 -32.85
C GLU A 138 25.31 -36.32 -32.39
N THR A 139 26.16 -36.53 -31.38
CA THR A 139 26.37 -37.85 -30.77
C THR A 139 25.08 -38.39 -30.13
N LEU A 140 24.35 -37.55 -29.40
CA LEU A 140 23.04 -37.92 -28.84
C LEU A 140 22.04 -38.30 -29.94
N ARG A 141 21.94 -37.49 -31.00
CA ARG A 141 21.04 -37.78 -32.14
C ARG A 141 21.41 -39.08 -32.85
N ASN A 142 22.69 -39.37 -33.00
CA ASN A 142 23.14 -40.63 -33.60
C ASN A 142 22.82 -41.83 -32.70
N ALA A 143 22.93 -41.68 -31.38
CA ALA A 143 22.53 -42.70 -30.43
C ALA A 143 21.01 -42.95 -30.46
N GLU A 144 20.18 -41.90 -30.56
CA GLU A 144 18.73 -42.03 -30.74
C GLU A 144 18.37 -42.84 -31.99
N LEU A 145 19.01 -42.53 -33.13
CA LEU A 145 18.81 -43.28 -34.37
C LEU A 145 19.25 -44.75 -34.28
N LEU A 146 20.22 -45.07 -33.42
CA LEU A 146 20.65 -46.44 -33.16
C LEU A 146 19.65 -47.17 -32.24
N LEU A 147 19.09 -46.49 -31.23
CA LEU A 147 18.04 -47.06 -30.38
C LEU A 147 16.75 -47.34 -31.16
N GLU A 148 16.36 -46.46 -32.08
CA GLU A 148 15.24 -46.71 -33.00
C GLU A 148 15.49 -47.94 -33.91
N LYS A 149 16.76 -48.25 -34.18
CA LYS A 149 17.19 -49.43 -34.93
C LYS A 149 17.49 -50.65 -34.06
N TYR A 150 17.22 -50.57 -32.75
CA TYR A 150 17.50 -51.62 -31.75
C TYR A 150 18.98 -52.00 -31.61
N GLU A 151 19.91 -51.11 -32.00
CA GLU A 151 21.36 -51.30 -31.91
C GLU A 151 21.90 -50.82 -30.54
N TYR A 152 21.42 -51.46 -29.47
CA TYR A 152 21.66 -51.03 -28.08
C TYR A 152 23.14 -50.93 -27.68
N PRO A 153 24.05 -51.89 -28.00
CA PRO A 153 25.44 -51.79 -27.57
C PRO A 153 26.18 -50.59 -28.18
N GLN A 154 25.88 -50.26 -29.43
CA GLN A 154 26.49 -49.12 -30.12
C GLN A 154 25.92 -47.79 -29.61
N ALA A 155 24.63 -47.75 -29.30
CA ALA A 155 24.00 -46.60 -28.67
C ALA A 155 24.55 -46.36 -27.25
N GLU A 156 24.72 -47.42 -26.46
CA GLU A 156 25.31 -47.36 -25.11
C GLU A 156 26.71 -46.73 -25.14
N GLU A 157 27.57 -47.21 -26.05
CA GLU A 157 28.93 -46.68 -26.22
C GLU A 157 28.92 -45.20 -26.62
N LEU A 158 28.04 -44.78 -27.53
CA LEU A 158 27.93 -43.38 -27.94
C LEU A 158 27.40 -42.49 -26.81
N LEU A 159 26.38 -42.93 -26.07
CA LEU A 159 25.81 -42.18 -24.95
C LEU A 159 26.82 -42.03 -23.82
N ALA A 160 27.52 -43.10 -23.43
CA ALA A 160 28.52 -43.08 -22.37
C ALA A 160 29.76 -42.23 -22.73
N ALA A 161 30.02 -42.01 -24.02
CA ALA A 161 31.13 -41.19 -24.51
C ALA A 161 30.85 -39.68 -24.52
N ILE A 162 29.61 -39.23 -24.27
CA ILE A 162 29.25 -37.80 -24.29
C ILE A 162 30.02 -37.02 -23.21
N ARG A 163 30.68 -35.94 -23.60
CA ARG A 163 31.37 -35.00 -22.71
C ARG A 163 30.95 -33.57 -23.07
N ILE A 164 30.52 -32.81 -22.07
CA ILE A 164 30.10 -31.41 -22.27
C ILE A 164 31.15 -30.44 -21.73
N ALA A 165 31.31 -29.30 -22.40
CA ALA A 165 32.28 -28.27 -22.01
C ALA A 165 31.64 -27.16 -21.17
N ASP A 166 30.35 -26.88 -21.39
CA ASP A 166 29.59 -25.79 -20.77
C ASP A 166 28.26 -26.32 -20.19
N VAL A 167 27.79 -25.71 -19.11
CA VAL A 167 26.47 -25.94 -18.50
C VAL A 167 25.33 -25.71 -19.49
N ARG A 168 25.53 -24.88 -20.53
CA ARG A 168 24.55 -24.70 -21.62
C ARG A 168 24.21 -26.00 -22.37
N GLU A 169 25.11 -26.98 -22.35
CA GLU A 169 24.90 -28.29 -22.97
C GLU A 169 24.30 -29.34 -22.03
N LEU A 170 24.00 -28.96 -20.78
CA LEU A 170 23.45 -29.83 -19.74
C LEU A 170 22.19 -30.60 -20.17
N PRO A 171 21.22 -30.04 -20.92
CA PRO A 171 20.06 -30.80 -21.39
C PRO A 171 20.45 -32.03 -22.22
N THR A 172 21.52 -31.96 -23.00
CA THR A 172 22.05 -33.07 -23.81
C THR A 172 22.58 -34.18 -22.91
N LEU A 173 23.33 -33.82 -21.86
CA LEU A 173 23.87 -34.77 -20.88
C LEU A 173 22.75 -35.44 -20.07
N VAL A 174 21.78 -34.66 -19.58
CA VAL A 174 20.63 -35.17 -18.80
C VAL A 174 19.82 -36.14 -19.65
N LYS A 175 19.54 -35.80 -20.92
CA LYS A 175 18.82 -36.69 -21.82
C LYS A 175 19.59 -37.99 -22.08
N ALA A 176 20.89 -37.93 -22.33
CA ALA A 176 21.72 -39.12 -22.52
C ALA A 176 21.72 -40.05 -21.29
N ALA A 177 21.86 -39.46 -20.09
CA ALA A 177 21.82 -40.21 -18.84
C ALA A 177 20.43 -40.83 -18.57
N ARG A 178 19.33 -40.09 -18.83
CA ARG A 178 17.98 -40.65 -18.74
C ARG A 178 17.74 -41.78 -19.75
N MET A 179 18.22 -41.68 -20.98
CA MET A 179 18.11 -42.77 -21.96
C MET A 179 18.86 -44.03 -21.50
N LEU A 180 20.07 -43.87 -20.95
CA LEU A 180 20.82 -44.99 -20.37
C LEU A 180 20.07 -45.64 -19.20
N VAL A 181 19.40 -44.85 -18.35
CA VAL A 181 18.71 -45.35 -17.15
C VAL A 181 17.31 -45.89 -17.46
N GLU A 182 16.47 -45.09 -18.10
CA GLU A 182 15.03 -45.31 -18.28
C GLU A 182 14.73 -46.22 -19.48
N GLU A 183 15.49 -46.09 -20.59
CA GLU A 183 15.24 -46.87 -21.82
C GLU A 183 16.10 -48.15 -21.89
N MET A 184 17.33 -48.09 -21.37
CA MET A 184 18.31 -49.18 -21.50
C MET A 184 18.59 -49.94 -20.20
N GLY A 185 18.29 -49.37 -19.03
CA GLY A 185 18.64 -49.96 -17.73
C GLY A 185 20.15 -50.09 -17.48
N ALA A 186 20.98 -49.35 -18.22
CA ALA A 186 22.43 -49.38 -18.18
C ALA A 186 22.98 -48.46 -17.07
N TYR A 187 22.56 -48.68 -15.83
CA TYR A 187 22.93 -47.84 -14.67
C TYR A 187 24.45 -47.65 -14.49
N PRO A 188 25.31 -48.69 -14.61
CA PRO A 188 26.77 -48.50 -14.49
C PRO A 188 27.33 -47.51 -15.52
N ARG A 189 26.83 -47.55 -16.77
CA ARG A 189 27.27 -46.61 -17.81
C ARG A 189 26.74 -45.19 -17.61
N ALA A 190 25.53 -45.05 -17.08
CA ALA A 190 25.02 -43.75 -16.69
C ALA A 190 25.85 -43.14 -15.56
N ILE A 191 26.29 -43.93 -14.57
CA ILE A 191 27.22 -43.48 -13.51
C ILE A 191 28.55 -43.04 -14.13
N GLU A 192 29.14 -43.86 -15.00
CA GLU A 192 30.38 -43.51 -15.71
C GLU A 192 30.24 -42.21 -16.53
N LEU A 193 29.14 -42.07 -17.27
CA LEU A 193 28.84 -40.86 -18.05
C LEU A 193 28.79 -39.62 -17.16
N LEU A 194 28.05 -39.68 -16.05
CA LEU A 194 27.83 -38.55 -15.15
C LEU A 194 29.12 -38.19 -14.39
N LEU A 195 29.84 -39.17 -13.84
CA LEU A 195 31.08 -38.94 -13.08
C LEU A 195 32.24 -38.45 -13.94
N ALA A 196 32.25 -38.77 -15.24
CA ALA A 196 33.30 -38.33 -16.15
C ALA A 196 33.18 -36.86 -16.61
N GLN A 197 32.18 -36.12 -16.11
CA GLN A 197 31.98 -34.70 -16.45
C GLN A 197 32.86 -33.77 -15.62
N PRO A 198 33.12 -32.53 -16.10
CA PRO A 198 33.85 -31.53 -15.33
C PRO A 198 33.18 -31.21 -13.98
N ARG A 199 33.99 -30.87 -12.97
CA ARG A 199 33.49 -30.58 -11.60
C ARG A 199 32.38 -29.54 -11.54
N GLN A 200 32.39 -28.54 -12.42
CA GLN A 200 31.33 -27.52 -12.47
C GLN A 200 29.96 -28.10 -12.82
N VAL A 201 29.93 -29.13 -13.67
CA VAL A 201 28.72 -29.85 -14.09
C VAL A 201 28.25 -30.78 -12.98
N LEU A 202 29.16 -31.47 -12.29
CA LEU A 202 28.86 -32.32 -11.13
C LEU A 202 28.31 -31.56 -9.91
N LYS A 203 28.47 -30.23 -9.88
CA LYS A 203 27.86 -29.38 -8.85
C LYS A 203 26.40 -29.03 -9.16
N ASP A 204 25.97 -29.18 -10.41
CA ASP A 204 24.60 -28.88 -10.80
C ASP A 204 23.61 -29.80 -10.08
N LYS A 205 22.51 -29.21 -9.60
CA LYS A 205 21.50 -29.92 -8.80
C LYS A 205 20.86 -31.07 -9.57
N VAL A 206 20.58 -30.88 -10.87
CA VAL A 206 19.91 -31.86 -11.72
C VAL A 206 20.83 -33.07 -11.96
N VAL A 207 22.12 -32.80 -12.14
CA VAL A 207 23.14 -33.85 -12.31
C VAL A 207 23.30 -34.68 -11.03
N ARG A 208 23.32 -34.02 -9.87
CA ARG A 208 23.44 -34.71 -8.57
C ARG A 208 22.23 -35.56 -8.25
N GLU A 209 21.04 -35.03 -8.50
CA GLU A 209 19.80 -35.77 -8.34
C GLU A 209 19.73 -36.98 -9.27
N LEU A 210 20.06 -36.80 -10.55
CA LEU A 210 20.08 -37.89 -11.52
C LEU A 210 21.13 -38.95 -11.16
N LEU A 211 22.30 -38.54 -10.65
CA LEU A 211 23.31 -39.46 -10.15
C LEU A 211 22.82 -40.23 -8.91
N ALA A 212 22.13 -39.57 -7.97
CA ALA A 212 21.53 -40.22 -6.80
C ALA A 212 20.49 -41.27 -7.20
N MET A 213 19.61 -40.93 -8.14
CA MET A 213 18.62 -41.85 -8.69
C MET A 213 19.26 -43.00 -9.45
N THR A 214 20.36 -42.74 -10.18
CA THR A 214 21.10 -43.80 -10.89
C THR A 214 21.77 -44.75 -9.90
N TYR A 215 22.36 -44.23 -8.81
CA TYR A 215 22.92 -45.07 -7.74
C TYR A 215 21.86 -45.91 -7.04
N TYR A 216 20.69 -45.31 -6.76
CA TYR A 216 19.56 -46.03 -6.16
C TYR A 216 19.09 -47.17 -7.07
N GLY A 217 18.92 -46.92 -8.37
CA GLY A 217 18.54 -47.93 -9.35
C GLY A 217 19.60 -49.02 -9.58
N ASN A 218 20.89 -48.68 -9.44
CA ASN A 218 22.00 -49.64 -9.52
C ASN A 218 22.18 -50.49 -8.23
N GLY A 219 21.48 -50.17 -7.14
CA GLY A 219 21.64 -50.83 -5.84
C GLY A 219 22.80 -50.31 -4.98
N LEU A 220 23.41 -49.18 -5.35
CA LEU A 220 24.44 -48.49 -4.57
C LEU A 220 23.77 -47.55 -3.56
N ILE A 221 23.16 -48.17 -2.56
CA ILE A 221 22.23 -47.53 -1.61
C ILE A 221 22.91 -46.50 -0.70
N ALA A 222 24.18 -46.72 -0.33
CA ALA A 222 24.90 -45.82 0.57
C ALA A 222 25.23 -44.48 -0.12
N GLU A 223 25.56 -44.54 -1.41
CA GLU A 223 25.92 -43.42 -2.27
C GLU A 223 24.69 -42.61 -2.66
N ALA A 224 23.59 -43.29 -3.01
CA ALA A 224 22.31 -42.66 -3.27
C ALA A 224 21.84 -41.85 -2.05
N ARG A 225 21.93 -42.46 -0.85
CA ARG A 225 21.60 -41.80 0.42
C ARG A 225 22.45 -40.55 0.65
N ALA A 226 23.77 -40.64 0.52
CA ALA A 226 24.65 -39.49 0.79
C ALA A 226 24.30 -38.29 -0.11
N LEU A 227 23.93 -38.55 -1.37
CA LEU A 227 23.49 -37.50 -2.29
C LEU A 227 22.10 -36.96 -1.95
N PHE A 228 21.15 -37.80 -1.53
CA PHE A 228 19.83 -37.34 -1.09
C PHE A 228 19.88 -36.55 0.23
N GLU A 229 20.71 -36.95 1.19
CA GLU A 229 20.91 -36.24 2.47
C GLU A 229 21.60 -34.88 2.27
N ALA A 230 22.48 -34.77 1.27
CA ALA A 230 23.14 -33.51 0.93
C ALA A 230 22.25 -32.56 0.09
N ALA A 231 21.11 -33.04 -0.41
CA ALA A 231 20.15 -32.25 -1.19
C ALA A 231 19.00 -31.72 -0.31
N HIS A 232 18.49 -30.54 -0.64
CA HIS A 232 17.31 -30.01 0.05
C HIS A 232 16.05 -30.74 -0.47
N PRO A 233 15.19 -31.31 0.39
CA PRO A 233 14.02 -32.09 -0.06
C PRO A 233 13.07 -31.34 -1.01
N GLY A 234 12.96 -30.01 -0.87
CA GLY A 234 12.13 -29.18 -1.75
C GLY A 234 12.61 -29.12 -3.21
N ASP A 235 13.91 -29.38 -3.45
CA ASP A 235 14.53 -29.33 -4.78
C ASP A 235 14.44 -30.65 -5.55
N LEU A 236 14.02 -31.73 -4.89
CA LEU A 236 13.93 -33.07 -5.47
C LEU A 236 12.62 -33.28 -6.24
N GLU A 237 12.71 -34.00 -7.36
CA GLU A 237 11.60 -34.52 -8.14
C GLU A 237 10.86 -35.65 -7.38
N LYS A 238 9.64 -35.97 -7.82
CA LYS A 238 8.77 -36.97 -7.17
C LYS A 238 9.42 -38.35 -7.03
N SER A 239 10.09 -38.84 -8.08
CA SER A 239 10.78 -40.13 -8.08
C SER A 239 11.95 -40.16 -7.09
N SER A 240 12.68 -39.06 -6.98
CA SER A 240 13.78 -38.86 -6.03
C SER A 240 13.29 -38.80 -4.59
N LEU A 241 12.20 -38.08 -4.32
CA LEU A 241 11.55 -38.06 -2.99
C LEU A 241 11.02 -39.43 -2.59
N TYR A 242 10.43 -40.17 -3.53
CA TYR A 242 10.02 -41.55 -3.30
C TYR A 242 11.22 -42.45 -2.95
N ALA A 243 12.30 -42.40 -3.73
CA ALA A 243 13.50 -43.20 -3.47
C ALA A 243 14.11 -42.85 -2.10
N TYR A 244 14.16 -41.57 -1.74
CA TYR A 244 14.66 -41.14 -0.45
C TYR A 244 13.75 -41.59 0.71
N ALA A 245 12.42 -41.57 0.51
CA ALA A 245 11.47 -42.10 1.48
C ALA A 245 11.62 -43.62 1.68
N ASP A 246 11.81 -44.38 0.60
CA ASP A 246 12.04 -45.84 0.67
C ASP A 246 13.31 -46.16 1.45
N LEU A 247 14.40 -45.43 1.21
CA LEU A 247 15.64 -45.56 1.96
C LEU A 247 15.43 -45.26 3.44
N SER A 248 14.81 -44.12 3.75
CA SER A 248 14.51 -43.70 5.12
C SER A 248 13.65 -44.73 5.85
N PHE A 249 12.71 -45.36 5.16
CA PHE A 249 11.88 -46.42 5.72
C PHE A 249 12.68 -47.69 6.01
N LYS A 250 13.53 -48.13 5.08
CA LYS A 250 14.44 -49.28 5.27
C LYS A 250 15.43 -49.09 6.42
N ASP A 251 15.74 -47.84 6.76
CA ASP A 251 16.56 -47.50 7.92
C ASP A 251 15.85 -47.51 9.27
N GLY A 252 14.52 -47.68 9.26
CA GLY A 252 13.68 -47.57 10.45
C GLY A 252 13.31 -46.14 10.82
N ASN A 253 13.62 -45.13 9.99
CA ASN A 253 13.22 -43.74 10.22
C ASN A 253 11.80 -43.49 9.66
N ILE A 254 10.79 -44.07 10.31
CA ILE A 254 9.40 -44.10 9.85
C ILE A 254 8.82 -42.68 9.70
N SER A 255 9.09 -41.79 10.66
CA SER A 255 8.61 -40.39 10.65
C SER A 255 9.16 -39.60 9.46
N GLN A 256 10.47 -39.71 9.21
CA GLN A 256 11.13 -39.07 8.08
C GLN A 256 10.61 -39.63 6.74
N ALA A 257 10.44 -40.94 6.65
CA ALA A 257 9.90 -41.59 5.46
C ALA A 257 8.48 -41.11 5.14
N TYR A 258 7.61 -41.00 6.14
CA TYR A 258 6.25 -40.48 5.97
C TYR A 258 6.24 -39.01 5.52
N HIS A 259 7.11 -38.18 6.11
CA HIS A 259 7.26 -36.79 5.73
C HIS A 259 7.72 -36.63 4.27
N LEU A 260 8.74 -37.38 3.85
CA LEU A 260 9.25 -37.37 2.48
C LEU A 260 8.21 -37.86 1.47
N LEU A 261 7.41 -38.89 1.81
CA LEU A 261 6.28 -39.31 0.98
C LEU A 261 5.21 -38.24 0.83
N LYS A 262 4.92 -37.49 1.90
CA LYS A 262 3.96 -36.39 1.81
C LYS A 262 4.47 -35.28 0.88
N LEU A 263 5.75 -34.94 0.95
CA LEU A 263 6.37 -34.02 -0.01
C LEU A 263 6.33 -34.56 -1.45
N SER A 264 6.50 -35.88 -1.63
CA SER A 264 6.35 -36.54 -2.93
C SER A 264 4.91 -36.43 -3.47
N ASP A 265 3.89 -36.54 -2.62
CA ASP A 265 2.48 -36.37 -3.02
C ASP A 265 2.19 -34.95 -3.58
N GLU A 266 2.89 -33.94 -3.07
CA GLU A 266 2.76 -32.53 -3.47
C GLU A 266 3.44 -32.23 -4.82
N LYS A 267 4.30 -33.13 -5.33
CA LYS A 267 5.01 -32.97 -6.61
C LYS A 267 4.28 -33.66 -7.77
N GLU A 268 4.34 -33.04 -8.94
CA GLU A 268 3.85 -33.63 -10.19
C GLU A 268 4.69 -34.84 -10.62
N GLY A 269 4.06 -35.79 -11.32
CA GLY A 269 4.69 -37.02 -11.79
C GLY A 269 4.01 -38.29 -11.27
N PHE A 270 4.47 -39.44 -11.77
CA PHE A 270 3.90 -40.76 -11.47
C PHE A 270 4.97 -41.74 -11.00
N VAL A 271 4.70 -42.42 -9.88
CA VAL A 271 5.53 -43.50 -9.34
C VAL A 271 4.61 -44.67 -9.00
N THR A 272 4.79 -45.81 -9.67
CA THR A 272 3.90 -46.99 -9.57
C THR A 272 3.81 -47.56 -8.16
N SER A 273 4.93 -47.58 -7.43
CA SER A 273 5.04 -48.19 -6.09
C SER A 273 4.73 -47.23 -4.93
N HIS A 274 4.34 -45.98 -5.21
CA HIS A 274 4.09 -44.96 -4.18
C HIS A 274 3.03 -45.40 -3.17
N ALA A 275 1.93 -45.98 -3.65
CA ALA A 275 0.82 -46.42 -2.82
C ALA A 275 1.18 -47.64 -1.94
N SER A 276 2.09 -48.51 -2.37
CA SER A 276 2.50 -49.66 -1.54
C SER A 276 3.40 -49.20 -0.39
N LEU A 277 4.40 -48.36 -0.67
CA LEU A 277 5.31 -47.82 0.35
C LEU A 277 4.55 -47.00 1.40
N ARG A 278 3.56 -46.21 0.98
CA ARG A 278 2.68 -45.48 1.92
C ARG A 278 1.95 -46.43 2.87
N LYS A 279 1.38 -47.53 2.36
CA LYS A 279 0.70 -48.52 3.21
C LYS A 279 1.66 -49.19 4.18
N GLU A 280 2.88 -49.49 3.76
CA GLU A 280 3.89 -50.11 4.62
C GLU A 280 4.33 -49.17 5.76
N ILE A 281 4.57 -47.89 5.45
CA ILE A 281 4.89 -46.86 6.45
C ILE A 281 3.72 -46.65 7.40
N GLU A 282 2.49 -46.49 6.91
CA GLU A 282 1.31 -46.30 7.75
C GLU A 282 1.05 -47.52 8.66
N ALA A 283 1.28 -48.75 8.17
CA ALA A 283 1.19 -49.95 8.99
C ALA A 283 2.26 -50.00 10.09
N ALA A 284 3.48 -49.53 9.81
CA ALA A 284 4.54 -49.43 10.81
C ALA A 284 4.22 -48.36 11.88
N MET A 285 3.74 -47.19 11.47
CA MET A 285 3.28 -46.12 12.38
C MET A 285 2.15 -46.60 13.29
N LEU A 286 1.16 -47.30 12.73
CA LEU A 286 0.05 -47.87 13.49
C LEU A 286 0.55 -48.85 14.56
N LYS A 287 1.51 -49.72 14.20
CA LYS A 287 2.09 -50.70 15.13
C LYS A 287 2.81 -50.03 16.30
N GLU A 288 3.44 -48.88 16.10
CA GLU A 288 4.08 -48.09 17.18
C GLU A 288 3.07 -47.35 18.05
N ALA A 289 1.97 -46.84 17.45
CA ALA A 289 0.95 -46.07 18.17
C ALA A 289 -0.03 -46.95 18.98
N GLU A 290 -0.31 -48.17 18.55
CA GLU A 290 -1.36 -49.02 19.14
C GLU A 290 -1.17 -49.39 20.63
N PRO A 291 0.06 -49.64 21.15
CA PRO A 291 0.28 -49.83 22.58
C PRO A 291 -0.15 -48.63 23.44
N TYR A 292 -0.01 -47.41 22.93
CA TYR A 292 -0.42 -46.19 23.65
C TYR A 292 -1.94 -46.08 23.72
N LEU A 293 -2.65 -46.39 22.63
CA LEU A 293 -4.11 -46.44 22.63
C LEU A 293 -4.64 -47.44 23.66
N ARG A 294 -4.10 -48.67 23.72
CA ARG A 294 -4.55 -49.68 24.71
C ARG A 294 -4.33 -49.23 26.16
N ARG A 295 -3.23 -48.51 26.42
CA ARG A 295 -2.96 -47.95 27.76
C ARG A 295 -3.89 -46.78 28.05
N ALA A 296 -4.21 -45.95 27.07
CA ALA A 296 -5.17 -44.86 27.22
C ALA A 296 -6.59 -45.38 27.49
N GLU A 297 -7.04 -46.42 26.78
CA GLU A 297 -8.32 -47.09 27.03
C GLU A 297 -8.41 -47.62 28.47
N ALA A 298 -7.32 -48.20 28.98
CA ALA A 298 -7.26 -48.67 30.37
C ALA A 298 -7.29 -47.53 31.39
N ALA A 299 -6.57 -46.43 31.13
CA ALA A 299 -6.58 -45.23 31.98
C ALA A 299 -7.96 -44.55 31.99
N PHE A 300 -8.60 -44.45 30.83
CA PHE A 300 -9.96 -43.93 30.69
C PHE A 300 -10.98 -44.79 31.45
N ALA A 301 -10.89 -46.12 31.34
CA ALA A 301 -11.74 -47.04 32.10
C ALA A 301 -11.52 -46.95 33.64
N ALA A 302 -10.33 -46.52 34.07
CA ALA A 302 -10.00 -46.26 35.47
C ALA A 302 -10.37 -44.82 35.93
N ALA A 303 -11.00 -44.02 35.07
CA ALA A 303 -11.31 -42.60 35.28
C ALA A 303 -10.10 -41.70 35.52
N ASP A 304 -8.89 -42.12 35.12
CA ASP A 304 -7.69 -41.28 35.10
C ASP A 304 -7.61 -40.52 33.77
N LEU A 305 -8.38 -39.43 33.67
CA LEU A 305 -8.50 -38.63 32.45
C LEU A 305 -7.20 -37.91 32.06
N ALA A 306 -6.33 -37.60 33.03
CA ALA A 306 -5.05 -36.95 32.75
C ALA A 306 -4.08 -37.94 32.08
N GLN A 307 -3.95 -39.14 32.66
CA GLN A 307 -3.12 -40.19 32.08
C GLN A 307 -3.65 -40.66 30.71
N ALA A 308 -4.98 -40.75 30.55
CA ALA A 308 -5.59 -41.10 29.27
C ALA A 308 -5.24 -40.08 28.18
N GLU A 309 -5.33 -38.77 28.46
CA GLU A 309 -5.00 -37.71 27.51
C GLU A 309 -3.53 -37.75 27.08
N ASP A 310 -2.59 -37.84 28.04
CA ASP A 310 -1.16 -37.89 27.75
C ASP A 310 -0.81 -39.05 26.81
N LEU A 311 -1.40 -40.22 27.05
CA LEU A 311 -1.18 -41.41 26.24
C LEU A 311 -1.82 -41.28 24.85
N LEU A 312 -2.97 -40.59 24.73
CA LEU A 312 -3.62 -40.35 23.43
C LEU A 312 -2.85 -39.33 22.60
N GLN A 313 -2.32 -38.28 23.21
CA GLN A 313 -1.42 -37.34 22.53
C GLN A 313 -0.17 -38.05 22.00
N GLN A 314 0.43 -38.95 22.79
CA GLN A 314 1.55 -39.77 22.33
C GLN A 314 1.15 -40.68 21.14
N ALA A 315 0.00 -41.36 21.22
CA ALA A 315 -0.51 -42.19 20.13
C ALA A 315 -0.74 -41.39 18.83
N ILE A 316 -1.35 -40.20 18.94
CA ILE A 316 -1.64 -39.32 17.80
C ILE A 316 -0.35 -38.72 17.24
N SER A 317 0.65 -38.41 18.06
CA SER A 317 1.95 -37.92 17.58
C SER A 317 2.68 -38.94 16.71
N LEU A 318 2.57 -40.23 17.06
CA LEU A 318 3.19 -41.33 16.32
C LEU A 318 2.39 -41.70 15.06
N TYR A 319 1.06 -41.67 15.14
CA TYR A 319 0.19 -41.85 13.99
C TYR A 319 -0.92 -40.80 13.97
N PRO A 320 -0.72 -39.67 13.25
CA PRO A 320 -1.67 -38.56 13.24
C PRO A 320 -3.08 -38.99 12.84
N ASN A 321 -3.20 -39.92 11.89
CA ASN A 321 -4.50 -40.36 11.36
C ASN A 321 -5.14 -41.50 12.17
N PHE A 322 -4.73 -41.71 13.44
CA PHE A 322 -5.29 -42.77 14.27
C PHE A 322 -6.71 -42.45 14.73
N LYS A 323 -7.70 -42.85 13.93
CA LYS A 323 -9.13 -42.55 14.16
C LYS A 323 -9.60 -42.88 15.59
N LYS A 324 -9.29 -44.10 16.06
CA LYS A 324 -9.71 -44.56 17.40
C LYS A 324 -9.13 -43.71 18.55
N ALA A 325 -7.86 -43.31 18.44
CA ALA A 325 -7.24 -42.45 19.45
C ALA A 325 -7.88 -41.05 19.50
N ARG A 326 -8.27 -40.51 18.34
CA ARG A 326 -8.99 -39.23 18.28
C ARG A 326 -10.41 -39.32 18.83
N GLU A 327 -11.13 -40.40 18.52
CA GLU A 327 -12.47 -40.66 19.07
C GLU A 327 -12.41 -40.71 20.62
N LEU A 328 -11.47 -41.47 21.19
CA LEU A 328 -11.29 -41.55 22.65
C LEU A 328 -10.82 -40.23 23.27
N ALA A 329 -9.98 -39.45 22.59
CA ALA A 329 -9.57 -38.12 23.06
C ALA A 329 -10.77 -37.17 23.17
N GLY A 330 -11.69 -37.22 22.21
CA GLY A 330 -12.94 -36.46 22.26
C GLY A 330 -13.85 -36.90 23.43
N GLU A 331 -13.89 -38.19 23.77
CA GLU A 331 -14.64 -38.68 24.93
C GLU A 331 -14.03 -38.21 26.26
N VAL A 332 -12.70 -38.20 26.36
CA VAL A 332 -11.97 -37.67 27.54
C VAL A 332 -12.26 -36.18 27.74
N GLU A 333 -12.18 -35.40 26.66
CA GLU A 333 -12.48 -33.96 26.68
C GLU A 333 -13.94 -33.70 27.09
N ALA A 334 -14.89 -34.42 26.51
CA ALA A 334 -16.31 -34.29 26.85
C ALA A 334 -16.60 -34.58 28.34
N GLN A 335 -15.92 -35.57 28.95
CA GLN A 335 -16.07 -35.83 30.38
C GLN A 335 -15.45 -34.74 31.26
N LYS A 336 -14.33 -34.13 30.85
CA LYS A 336 -13.73 -32.99 31.56
C LYS A 336 -14.62 -31.76 31.49
N ASP A 337 -15.14 -31.45 30.31
CA ASP A 337 -16.04 -30.33 30.09
C ASP A 337 -17.33 -30.47 30.91
N ALA A 338 -17.91 -31.67 30.95
CA ALA A 338 -19.08 -31.96 31.78
C ALA A 338 -18.80 -31.73 33.28
N ALA A 339 -17.67 -32.23 33.79
CA ALA A 339 -17.28 -32.03 35.19
C ALA A 339 -16.98 -30.55 35.52
N GLN A 340 -16.45 -29.79 34.56
CA GLN A 340 -16.21 -28.36 34.72
C GLN A 340 -17.51 -27.56 34.69
N ALA A 341 -18.43 -27.90 33.79
CA ALA A 341 -19.75 -27.28 33.71
C ALA A 341 -20.54 -27.47 35.02
N GLU A 342 -20.52 -28.67 35.62
CA GLU A 342 -21.16 -28.91 36.92
C GLU A 342 -20.61 -28.00 38.02
N ARG A 343 -19.29 -27.83 38.11
CA ARG A 343 -18.66 -26.92 39.09
C ARG A 343 -19.06 -25.46 38.88
N LEU A 344 -19.14 -25.02 37.63
CA LEU A 344 -19.55 -23.65 37.30
C LEU A 344 -21.03 -23.41 37.64
N TRP A 345 -21.89 -24.40 37.45
CA TRP A 345 -23.29 -24.33 37.87
C TRP A 345 -23.42 -24.20 39.40
N GLU A 346 -22.61 -24.93 40.18
CA GLU A 346 -22.58 -24.79 41.65
C GLU A 346 -22.10 -23.39 42.08
N GLN A 347 -21.04 -22.88 41.45
CA GLN A 347 -20.54 -21.52 41.70
C GLN A 347 -21.60 -20.46 41.38
N PHE A 348 -22.28 -20.59 40.24
CA PHE A 348 -23.36 -19.69 39.85
C PHE A 348 -24.49 -19.67 40.89
N GLY A 349 -24.86 -20.82 41.45
CA GLY A 349 -25.88 -20.93 42.50
C GLY A 349 -25.52 -20.22 43.81
N SER A 350 -24.22 -20.08 44.12
CA SER A 350 -23.71 -19.46 45.35
C SER A 350 -23.30 -17.99 45.20
N CYS A 351 -23.19 -17.48 43.97
CA CYS A 351 -22.73 -16.13 43.68
C CYS A 351 -23.85 -15.09 43.86
N ALA A 352 -23.53 -13.92 44.41
CA ALA A 352 -24.47 -12.80 44.54
C ALA A 352 -24.76 -12.14 43.18
N ALA A 353 -25.92 -11.46 43.06
CA ALA A 353 -26.29 -10.69 41.86
C ALA A 353 -25.20 -9.67 41.51
N GLY A 354 -24.72 -9.65 40.25
CA GLY A 354 -23.60 -8.80 39.86
C GLY A 354 -22.89 -9.24 38.57
N THR A 355 -21.76 -8.59 38.28
CA THR A 355 -20.89 -8.88 37.13
C THR A 355 -20.36 -10.30 37.16
N ASP A 356 -20.01 -10.79 38.33
CA ASP A 356 -19.42 -12.11 38.53
C ASP A 356 -20.39 -13.24 38.10
N ARG A 357 -21.71 -13.05 38.27
CA ARG A 357 -22.72 -13.99 37.77
C ARG A 357 -22.83 -14.00 36.25
N LEU A 358 -22.62 -12.87 35.58
CA LEU A 358 -22.62 -12.82 34.12
C LEU A 358 -21.39 -13.51 33.54
N ASP A 359 -20.24 -13.38 34.20
CA ASP A 359 -19.00 -14.05 33.79
C ASP A 359 -19.11 -15.57 33.94
N LEU A 360 -19.70 -16.04 35.05
CA LEU A 360 -19.98 -17.47 35.26
C LEU A 360 -20.96 -18.02 34.21
N LEU A 361 -22.02 -17.28 33.85
CA LEU A 361 -22.95 -17.69 32.80
C LEU A 361 -22.31 -17.69 31.41
N ALA A 362 -21.37 -16.79 31.14
CA ALA A 362 -20.63 -16.79 29.89
C ALA A 362 -19.73 -18.03 29.76
N GLN A 363 -19.01 -18.40 30.83
CA GLN A 363 -18.21 -19.63 30.87
C GLN A 363 -19.09 -20.89 30.73
N LEU A 364 -20.26 -20.90 31.37
CA LEU A 364 -21.24 -21.98 31.22
C LEU A 364 -21.77 -22.10 29.78
N LEU A 365 -21.96 -20.99 29.07
CA LEU A 365 -22.46 -21.01 27.69
C LEU A 365 -21.48 -21.67 26.71
N GLU A 366 -20.18 -21.58 26.99
CA GLU A 366 -19.13 -22.21 26.17
C GLU A 366 -19.07 -23.72 26.39
N LEU A 367 -19.27 -24.17 27.64
CA LEU A 367 -19.10 -25.56 28.08
C LEU A 367 -20.40 -26.40 28.02
N ASP A 368 -21.56 -25.83 28.39
CA ASP A 368 -22.85 -26.53 28.47
C ASP A 368 -23.79 -26.09 27.33
N LYS A 369 -23.53 -26.64 26.15
CA LYS A 369 -24.30 -26.33 24.93
C LYS A 369 -25.74 -26.84 24.98
N ASP A 370 -26.00 -27.89 25.74
CA ASP A 370 -27.34 -28.48 25.87
C ASP A 370 -28.30 -27.55 26.63
N ARG A 371 -27.79 -26.77 27.59
CA ARG A 371 -28.55 -25.75 28.34
C ARG A 371 -28.37 -24.32 27.83
N ALA A 372 -27.80 -24.13 26.65
CA ALA A 372 -27.51 -22.80 26.10
C ALA A 372 -28.74 -21.85 26.04
N GLY A 373 -29.95 -22.39 25.85
CA GLY A 373 -31.18 -21.61 25.88
C GLY A 373 -31.46 -21.02 27.28
N GLU A 374 -31.40 -21.87 28.31
CA GLU A 374 -31.60 -21.48 29.70
C GLU A 374 -30.55 -20.47 30.17
N ILE A 375 -29.28 -20.68 29.79
CA ILE A 375 -28.17 -19.79 30.14
C ILE A 375 -28.38 -18.39 29.55
N ARG A 376 -28.80 -18.28 28.29
CA ARG A 376 -29.09 -16.98 27.66
C ARG A 376 -30.23 -16.24 28.34
N ASP A 377 -31.28 -16.96 28.76
CA ASP A 377 -32.41 -16.38 29.48
C ASP A 377 -31.96 -15.84 30.85
N LEU A 378 -31.11 -16.58 31.57
CA LEU A 378 -30.53 -16.13 32.83
C LEU A 378 -29.63 -14.91 32.65
N MET A 379 -28.79 -14.87 31.61
CA MET A 379 -27.98 -13.69 31.29
C MET A 379 -28.83 -12.47 30.98
N ALA A 380 -29.95 -12.64 30.27
CA ALA A 380 -30.88 -11.56 29.97
C ALA A 380 -31.53 -11.01 31.25
N ARG A 381 -31.94 -11.88 32.18
CA ARG A 381 -32.50 -11.48 33.48
C ARG A 381 -31.51 -10.70 34.33
N GLU A 382 -30.27 -11.19 34.45
CA GLU A 382 -29.22 -10.51 35.22
C GLU A 382 -28.85 -9.15 34.63
N ARG A 383 -28.73 -9.05 33.30
CA ARG A 383 -28.52 -7.76 32.62
C ARG A 383 -29.66 -6.78 32.87
N ASN A 384 -30.91 -7.26 32.90
CA ASN A 384 -32.06 -6.40 33.18
C ASN A 384 -32.07 -5.91 34.64
N LEU A 385 -31.71 -6.77 35.61
CA LEU A 385 -31.59 -6.36 37.01
C LEU A 385 -30.50 -5.30 37.22
N GLN A 386 -29.33 -5.46 36.58
CA GLN A 386 -28.26 -4.46 36.63
C GLN A 386 -28.68 -3.13 36.00
N LYS A 387 -29.37 -3.17 34.86
CA LYS A 387 -29.91 -1.97 34.21
C LYS A 387 -30.89 -1.22 35.10
N GLN A 388 -31.81 -1.94 35.77
CA GLN A 388 -32.78 -1.32 36.67
C GLN A 388 -32.11 -0.67 37.88
N GLY A 389 -31.09 -1.31 38.48
CA GLY A 389 -30.30 -0.70 39.56
C GLY A 389 -29.59 0.59 39.12
N ALA A 390 -28.91 0.55 37.96
CA ALA A 390 -28.21 1.72 37.42
C ALA A 390 -29.14 2.89 37.08
N VAL A 391 -30.35 2.60 36.61
CA VAL A 391 -31.40 3.61 36.34
C VAL A 391 -31.83 4.32 37.63
N GLU A 392 -32.14 3.57 38.70
CA GLU A 392 -32.58 4.16 39.97
C GLU A 392 -31.46 4.95 40.66
N ASP A 393 -30.22 4.45 40.64
CA ASP A 393 -29.06 5.16 41.17
C ASP A 393 -28.86 6.50 40.44
N ARG A 394 -28.90 6.50 39.10
CA ARG A 394 -28.78 7.73 38.30
C ARG A 394 -29.95 8.69 38.49
N LEU A 395 -31.18 8.20 38.65
CA LEU A 395 -32.33 9.06 38.98
C LEU A 395 -32.14 9.72 40.35
N SER A 396 -31.59 9.00 41.33
CA SER A 396 -31.28 9.56 42.66
C SER A 396 -30.20 10.65 42.60
N THR A 397 -29.15 10.42 41.80
CA THR A 397 -28.08 11.41 41.54
C THR A 397 -28.63 12.63 40.84
N LEU A 398 -29.43 12.45 39.77
CA LEU A 398 -30.04 13.56 39.03
C LEU A 398 -30.91 14.46 39.93
N ARG A 399 -31.70 13.87 40.84
CA ARG A 399 -32.48 14.64 41.83
C ARG A 399 -31.60 15.47 42.75
N THR A 400 -30.49 14.88 43.21
CA THR A 400 -29.54 15.56 44.10
C THR A 400 -28.85 16.72 43.40
N LEU A 401 -28.37 16.51 42.18
CA LEU A 401 -27.70 17.52 41.35
C LEU A 401 -28.66 18.67 40.97
N ALA A 402 -29.91 18.34 40.63
CA ALA A 402 -30.92 19.34 40.31
C ALA A 402 -31.24 20.24 41.51
N ALA A 403 -31.29 19.67 42.72
CA ALA A 403 -31.47 20.43 43.95
C ALA A 403 -30.28 21.35 44.27
N GLN A 404 -29.06 20.94 43.94
CA GLN A 404 -27.82 21.71 44.11
C GLN A 404 -27.57 22.72 42.98
N GLN A 405 -28.41 22.75 41.95
CA GLN A 405 -28.25 23.58 40.74
C GLN A 405 -26.96 23.31 39.95
N CYS A 406 -26.42 22.09 40.04
CA CYS A 406 -25.28 21.65 39.24
C CYS A 406 -25.75 21.27 37.83
N TRP A 407 -26.08 22.29 37.02
CA TRP A 407 -26.78 22.08 35.75
C TRP A 407 -25.97 21.26 34.73
N GLU A 408 -24.67 21.49 34.59
CA GLU A 408 -23.78 20.72 33.70
C GLU A 408 -23.85 19.21 34.00
N GLU A 409 -23.73 18.83 35.26
CA GLU A 409 -23.77 17.43 35.70
C GLU A 409 -25.19 16.83 35.55
N CYS A 410 -26.25 17.66 35.66
CA CYS A 410 -27.61 17.25 35.33
C CYS A 410 -27.77 16.94 33.84
N PHE A 411 -27.15 17.73 32.96
CA PHE A 411 -27.20 17.53 31.51
C PHE A 411 -26.65 16.16 31.11
N GLU A 412 -25.49 15.79 31.66
CA GLU A 412 -24.85 14.50 31.36
C GLU A 412 -25.74 13.32 31.73
N ASN A 413 -26.42 13.40 32.87
CA ASN A 413 -27.38 12.39 33.30
C ASN A 413 -28.63 12.35 32.40
N LEU A 414 -29.16 13.49 31.99
CA LEU A 414 -30.32 13.57 31.09
C LEU A 414 -30.02 13.03 29.68
N ILE A 415 -28.82 13.30 29.14
CA ILE A 415 -28.38 12.72 27.86
C ILE A 415 -28.24 11.20 27.97
N TRP A 416 -27.76 10.70 29.10
CA TRP A 416 -27.71 9.26 29.34
C TRP A 416 -29.12 8.64 29.29
N PHE A 417 -30.10 9.21 30.01
CA PHE A 417 -31.48 8.73 29.94
C PHE A 417 -32.08 8.83 28.53
N ALA A 418 -31.73 9.87 27.76
CA ALA A 418 -32.22 10.07 26.41
C ALA A 418 -31.67 9.04 25.39
N ARG A 419 -30.51 8.44 25.68
CA ARG A 419 -29.80 7.47 24.81
C ARG A 419 -30.01 6.03 25.25
N GLU A 420 -29.84 5.76 26.54
CA GLU A 420 -29.76 4.41 27.12
C GLU A 420 -31.01 4.03 27.93
N GLY A 421 -31.79 5.01 28.39
CA GLY A 421 -32.99 4.78 29.19
C GLY A 421 -34.19 4.37 28.34
N GLU A 422 -35.08 3.55 28.91
CA GLU A 422 -36.40 3.33 28.33
C GLU A 422 -37.21 4.64 28.32
N GLU A 423 -38.20 4.74 27.43
CA GLU A 423 -38.99 5.97 27.30
C GLU A 423 -39.66 6.39 28.62
N ALA A 424 -40.09 5.41 29.43
CA ALA A 424 -40.65 5.63 30.75
C ALA A 424 -39.64 6.26 31.72
N ASP A 425 -38.39 5.79 31.74
CA ASP A 425 -37.35 6.29 32.63
C ASP A 425 -36.83 7.66 32.20
N HIS A 426 -36.70 7.89 30.89
CA HIS A 426 -36.39 9.21 30.36
C HIS A 426 -37.47 10.24 30.70
N ARG A 427 -38.75 9.86 30.67
CA ARG A 427 -39.83 10.73 31.13
C ARG A 427 -39.70 11.04 32.63
N ARG A 428 -39.47 10.02 33.47
CA ARG A 428 -39.23 10.19 34.91
C ARG A 428 -38.05 11.12 35.21
N ALA A 429 -36.99 11.08 34.41
CA ALA A 429 -35.84 11.98 34.54
C ALA A 429 -36.18 13.44 34.17
N CYS A 430 -36.94 13.64 33.09
CA CYS A 430 -37.39 14.97 32.66
C CYS A 430 -38.37 15.62 33.65
N ASP A 431 -39.12 14.83 34.42
CA ASP A 431 -40.07 15.33 35.44
C ASP A 431 -39.38 15.84 36.72
N VAL A 432 -38.07 15.63 36.88
CA VAL A 432 -37.30 16.06 38.07
C VAL A 432 -37.24 17.59 38.21
N SER A 433 -37.24 18.34 37.11
CA SER A 433 -37.15 19.80 37.13
C SER A 433 -37.90 20.44 35.95
N PRO A 434 -38.54 21.61 36.12
CA PRO A 434 -39.19 22.32 35.02
C PRO A 434 -38.23 22.73 33.89
N TYR A 435 -36.92 22.81 34.17
CA TYR A 435 -35.91 23.09 33.14
C TYR A 435 -35.53 21.87 32.31
N PHE A 436 -35.92 20.65 32.70
CA PHE A 436 -35.54 19.40 32.02
C PHE A 436 -36.58 18.95 31.00
N SER A 437 -37.80 19.48 31.10
CA SER A 437 -38.91 19.07 30.24
C SER A 437 -38.59 19.27 28.75
N VAL A 438 -37.72 20.23 28.42
CA VAL A 438 -37.25 20.53 27.05
C VAL A 438 -36.43 19.41 26.39
N PHE A 439 -35.98 18.40 27.15
CA PHE A 439 -35.27 17.22 26.60
C PHE A 439 -36.23 16.16 26.08
N TYR A 440 -37.49 16.16 26.53
CA TYR A 440 -38.46 15.17 26.11
C TYR A 440 -38.82 15.37 24.63
N GLN A 441 -38.45 14.39 23.80
CA GLN A 441 -38.69 14.36 22.35
C GLN A 441 -38.10 15.53 21.53
N ASN A 442 -37.14 16.28 22.07
CA ASN A 442 -36.48 17.37 21.36
C ASN A 442 -35.44 16.86 20.35
N LYS A 443 -35.92 16.53 19.14
CA LYS A 443 -35.08 16.01 18.05
C LYS A 443 -34.00 16.99 17.59
N LYS A 444 -34.18 18.30 17.81
CA LYS A 444 -33.22 19.32 17.36
C LYS A 444 -32.03 19.40 18.30
N LEU A 445 -32.27 19.42 19.61
CA LEU A 445 -31.21 19.37 20.61
C LEU A 445 -30.41 18.06 20.53
N ARG A 446 -31.07 16.93 20.22
CA ARG A 446 -30.42 15.61 20.03
C ARG A 446 -29.53 15.50 18.78
N ARG A 447 -29.69 16.39 17.80
CA ARG A 447 -28.86 16.40 16.58
C ARG A 447 -27.54 17.16 16.77
N LEU A 448 -27.43 17.91 17.86
CA LEU A 448 -26.20 18.62 18.21
C LEU A 448 -25.22 17.68 18.90
N GLU A 449 -23.94 18.02 18.82
CA GLU A 449 -22.91 17.41 19.65
C GLU A 449 -23.19 17.68 21.13
N SER A 450 -22.75 16.78 22.02
CA SER A 450 -23.10 16.83 23.45
C SER A 450 -22.72 18.17 24.09
N ARG A 451 -21.57 18.72 23.70
CA ARG A 451 -21.07 20.01 24.21
C ARG A 451 -21.93 21.18 23.75
N ASP A 452 -22.28 21.22 22.47
CA ASP A 452 -23.12 22.27 21.89
C ASP A 452 -24.55 22.21 22.45
N ALA A 453 -25.11 21.00 22.57
CA ALA A 453 -26.42 20.79 23.19
C ALA A 453 -26.45 21.26 24.66
N MET A 454 -25.36 21.00 25.40
CA MET A 454 -25.20 21.46 26.78
C MET A 454 -25.15 22.99 26.83
N GLU A 455 -24.34 23.62 25.99
CA GLU A 455 -24.20 25.07 25.94
C GLU A 455 -25.55 25.75 25.63
N GLN A 456 -26.28 25.25 24.62
CA GLN A 456 -27.59 25.79 24.25
C GLN A 456 -28.63 25.59 25.36
N TRP A 457 -28.60 24.46 26.06
CA TRP A 457 -29.51 24.24 27.18
C TRP A 457 -29.15 25.08 28.42
N LEU A 458 -27.87 25.27 28.73
CA LEU A 458 -27.46 26.17 29.82
C LEU A 458 -27.84 27.62 29.53
N LYS A 459 -27.74 28.07 28.27
CA LYS A 459 -28.27 29.37 27.82
C LYS A 459 -29.79 29.45 28.05
N PHE A 460 -30.54 28.39 27.75
CA PHE A 460 -31.97 28.31 28.06
C PHE A 460 -32.27 28.39 29.57
N VAL A 461 -31.53 27.68 30.42
CA VAL A 461 -31.69 27.77 31.88
C VAL A 461 -31.39 29.19 32.38
N ARG A 462 -30.34 29.82 31.88
CA ARG A 462 -29.98 31.20 32.22
C ARG A 462 -31.07 32.19 31.81
N LEU A 463 -31.58 32.08 30.58
CA LEU A 463 -32.67 32.90 30.07
C LEU A 463 -33.92 32.80 30.95
N LYS A 464 -34.34 31.56 31.26
CA LYS A 464 -35.51 31.32 32.11
C LYS A 464 -35.37 32.00 33.46
N ARG A 465 -34.19 31.92 34.08
CA ARG A 465 -33.91 32.59 35.35
C ARG A 465 -33.93 34.12 35.23
N GLN A 466 -33.40 34.69 34.15
CA GLN A 466 -33.41 36.14 33.90
C GLN A 466 -34.84 36.66 33.71
N MET A 467 -35.67 35.92 32.97
CA MET A 467 -37.08 36.27 32.79
C MET A 467 -37.91 36.11 34.07
N GLU A 468 -37.67 35.08 34.87
CA GLU A 468 -38.26 34.92 36.22
C GLU A 468 -37.89 36.09 37.15
N GLN A 469 -36.74 36.73 36.94
CA GLN A 469 -36.27 37.90 37.68
C GLN A 469 -36.77 39.24 37.11
N GLY A 470 -37.58 39.22 36.04
CA GLY A 470 -38.14 40.42 35.41
C GLY A 470 -37.15 41.24 34.58
N GLN A 471 -35.99 40.69 34.23
CA GLN A 471 -35.00 41.33 33.36
C GLN A 471 -35.32 40.97 31.91
N THR A 472 -36.00 41.85 31.19
CA THR A 472 -36.37 41.64 29.78
C THR A 472 -35.51 42.41 28.78
N GLU A 473 -34.69 43.35 29.27
CA GLU A 473 -33.71 44.07 28.45
C GLU A 473 -32.64 43.07 27.94
N ASP A 474 -32.28 43.18 26.66
CA ASP A 474 -31.30 42.33 25.95
C ASP A 474 -31.63 40.82 25.87
N CYS A 475 -32.85 40.41 26.21
CA CYS A 475 -33.25 39.00 26.14
C CYS A 475 -33.61 38.54 24.73
N LEU A 476 -33.90 39.45 23.79
CA LEU A 476 -34.35 39.10 22.44
C LEU A 476 -33.26 38.35 21.64
N ASP A 477 -32.02 38.80 21.70
CA ASP A 477 -30.91 38.17 20.97
C ASP A 477 -30.72 36.72 21.45
N LEU A 478 -30.71 36.54 22.77
CA LEU A 478 -30.56 35.22 23.39
C LEU A 478 -31.78 34.31 23.11
N LEU A 479 -32.98 34.88 23.04
CA LEU A 479 -34.19 34.18 22.62
C LEU A 479 -34.17 33.80 21.14
N GLN A 480 -33.64 34.65 20.25
CA GLN A 480 -33.50 34.36 18.83
C GLN A 480 -32.49 33.22 18.59
N ASP A 481 -31.36 33.24 19.30
CA ASP A 481 -30.36 32.17 19.27
C ASP A 481 -30.94 30.81 19.71
N LEU A 482 -31.83 30.83 20.71
CA LEU A 482 -32.45 29.63 21.28
C LEU A 482 -33.69 29.15 20.53
N LYS A 483 -34.33 30.01 19.71
CA LYS A 483 -35.55 29.71 18.95
C LYS A 483 -35.45 28.44 18.10
N PRO A 484 -34.37 28.16 17.36
CA PRO A 484 -34.28 26.94 16.56
C PRO A 484 -34.52 25.69 17.40
N TYR A 485 -34.07 25.67 18.64
CA TYR A 485 -34.04 24.49 19.51
C TYR A 485 -35.26 24.37 20.43
N PHE A 486 -35.82 25.48 20.90
CA PHE A 486 -36.82 25.50 21.97
C PHE A 486 -38.18 26.08 21.58
N HIS A 487 -38.37 26.60 20.35
CA HIS A 487 -39.63 27.24 19.93
C HIS A 487 -40.85 26.32 19.89
N SER A 488 -40.67 24.99 19.79
CA SER A 488 -41.77 24.03 19.92
C SER A 488 -42.30 23.91 21.35
N TYR A 489 -41.61 24.50 22.34
CA TYR A 489 -41.97 24.44 23.74
C TYR A 489 -42.90 25.62 24.11
N PRO A 490 -44.12 25.36 24.63
CA PRO A 490 -45.12 26.41 24.85
C PRO A 490 -44.64 27.54 25.77
N SER A 491 -43.89 27.22 26.83
CA SER A 491 -43.38 28.20 27.77
C SER A 491 -42.35 29.14 27.14
N PHE A 492 -41.45 28.60 26.30
CA PHE A 492 -40.47 29.39 25.56
C PHE A 492 -41.14 30.24 24.47
N ARG A 493 -42.10 29.67 23.74
CA ARG A 493 -42.81 30.38 22.66
C ARG A 493 -43.56 31.61 23.18
N LYS A 494 -44.27 31.47 24.30
CA LYS A 494 -45.01 32.58 24.92
C LYS A 494 -44.10 33.73 25.32
N GLU A 495 -42.96 33.41 25.95
CA GLU A 495 -41.95 34.39 26.35
C GLU A 495 -41.29 35.07 25.13
N TYR A 496 -41.00 34.31 24.08
CA TYR A 496 -40.47 34.83 22.82
C TYR A 496 -41.43 35.83 22.15
N GLU A 497 -42.72 35.48 22.05
CA GLU A 497 -43.75 36.35 21.45
C GLU A 497 -43.90 37.65 22.25
N GLN A 498 -43.89 37.59 23.59
CA GLN A 498 -43.97 38.77 24.45
C GLN A 498 -42.79 39.74 24.29
N VAL A 499 -41.56 39.23 24.25
CA VAL A 499 -40.37 40.08 24.06
C VAL A 499 -40.31 40.62 22.62
N LEU A 500 -40.72 39.82 21.63
CA LEU A 500 -40.78 40.25 20.24
C LEU A 500 -41.79 41.38 20.01
N GLU A 501 -42.95 41.35 20.66
CA GLU A 501 -43.95 42.42 20.58
C GLU A 501 -43.41 43.75 21.14
N LEU A 502 -42.70 43.70 22.28
CA LEU A 502 -42.10 44.89 22.90
C LEU A 502 -40.99 45.51 22.03
N GLU A 503 -40.13 44.68 21.44
CA GLU A 503 -39.04 45.14 20.57
C GLU A 503 -39.53 45.54 19.18
N SER A 504 -40.57 44.87 18.65
CA SER A 504 -41.27 45.28 17.41
C SER A 504 -41.86 46.67 17.54
N ALA A 505 -42.47 47.02 18.68
CA ALA A 505 -43.02 48.35 18.90
C ALA A 505 -41.94 49.45 18.87
N LYS A 506 -40.80 49.21 19.53
CA LYS A 506 -39.63 50.13 19.48
C LYS A 506 -39.04 50.24 18.08
N ALA A 507 -38.91 49.12 17.38
CA ALA A 507 -38.38 49.08 16.02
C ALA A 507 -39.29 49.81 15.03
N SER A 508 -40.61 49.75 15.22
CA SER A 508 -41.59 50.46 14.37
C SER A 508 -41.43 51.98 14.52
N GLU A 509 -41.22 52.45 15.75
CA GLU A 509 -40.96 53.86 16.04
C GLU A 509 -39.62 54.34 15.43
N GLU A 510 -38.55 53.54 15.53
CA GLU A 510 -37.25 53.85 14.93
C GLU A 510 -37.30 53.84 13.39
N ALA A 511 -37.97 52.86 12.77
CA ALA A 511 -38.17 52.79 11.33
C ALA A 511 -38.97 53.99 10.81
N GLN A 512 -40.00 54.43 11.54
CA GLN A 512 -40.79 55.61 11.19
C GLN A 512 -39.97 56.89 11.28
N GLN A 513 -39.12 57.04 12.30
CA GLN A 513 -38.21 58.19 12.42
C GLN A 513 -37.20 58.25 11.28
N LEU A 514 -36.63 57.11 10.89
CA LEU A 514 -35.68 57.03 9.78
C LEU A 514 -36.35 57.28 8.42
N LEU A 515 -37.57 56.75 8.21
CA LEU A 515 -38.35 57.03 6.99
C LEU A 515 -38.69 58.52 6.88
N THR A 516 -39.03 59.17 7.99
CA THR A 516 -39.31 60.62 8.02
C THR A 516 -38.06 61.41 7.59
N ARG A 517 -36.87 61.07 8.11
CA ARG A 517 -35.60 61.69 7.69
C ARG A 517 -35.28 61.43 6.22
N LEU A 518 -35.62 60.26 5.70
CA LEU A 518 -35.45 59.90 4.29
C LEU A 518 -36.32 60.79 3.39
N GLN A 519 -37.59 60.99 3.76
CA GLN A 519 -38.52 61.87 3.05
C GLN A 519 -38.15 63.36 3.15
N GLU A 520 -37.47 63.77 4.23
CA GLU A 520 -36.93 65.13 4.35
C GLU A 520 -35.75 65.36 3.40
N LEU A 521 -34.87 64.37 3.23
CA LEU A 521 -33.76 64.39 2.25
C LEU A 521 -34.24 64.44 0.80
N GLU A 522 -35.35 63.78 0.48
CA GLU A 522 -35.98 63.85 -0.84
C GLU A 522 -36.42 65.29 -1.19
N ARG A 523 -36.82 66.08 -0.19
CA ARG A 523 -37.36 67.43 -0.36
C ARG A 523 -36.29 68.53 -0.32
N SER A 524 -35.06 68.20 0.03
CA SER A 524 -33.96 69.18 0.05
C SER A 524 -33.40 69.38 -1.35
N GLU A 525 -33.82 70.46 -2.02
CA GLU A 525 -33.28 70.85 -3.32
C GLU A 525 -31.80 71.27 -3.21
N GLY A 526 -30.94 70.63 -4.02
CA GLY A 526 -29.54 71.04 -4.22
C GLY A 526 -28.48 70.34 -3.37
N GLU A 527 -28.81 69.26 -2.64
CA GLU A 527 -27.83 68.52 -1.85
C GLU A 527 -27.10 67.45 -2.69
N THR A 528 -25.84 67.71 -3.06
CA THR A 528 -25.03 66.85 -3.95
C THR A 528 -24.72 65.44 -3.43
N ASP A 529 -25.05 65.15 -2.17
CA ASP A 529 -24.81 63.86 -1.49
C ASP A 529 -26.12 63.21 -1.00
N ALA A 530 -27.28 63.68 -1.49
CA ALA A 530 -28.60 63.25 -1.04
C ALA A 530 -28.81 61.73 -1.22
N LEU A 531 -28.37 61.17 -2.35
CA LEU A 531 -28.49 59.75 -2.63
C LEU A 531 -27.63 58.89 -1.69
N ALA A 532 -26.39 59.29 -1.41
CA ALA A 532 -25.52 58.54 -0.49
C ALA A 532 -26.04 58.58 0.96
N LYS A 533 -26.57 59.73 1.39
CA LYS A 533 -27.24 59.87 2.69
C LYS A 533 -28.53 59.05 2.76
N ALA A 534 -29.33 59.03 1.70
CA ALA A 534 -30.53 58.20 1.61
C ALA A 534 -30.18 56.70 1.68
N LYS A 535 -29.15 56.25 0.94
CA LYS A 535 -28.63 54.86 1.02
C LYS A 535 -28.17 54.50 2.43
N ARG A 536 -27.51 55.42 3.15
CA ARG A 536 -27.12 55.21 4.57
C ARG A 536 -28.32 55.12 5.51
N LEU A 537 -29.34 55.94 5.33
CA LEU A 537 -30.57 55.88 6.15
C LEU A 537 -31.35 54.59 5.88
N VAL A 538 -31.44 54.15 4.62
CA VAL A 538 -32.05 52.85 4.28
C VAL A 538 -31.24 51.68 4.86
N ALA A 539 -29.91 51.76 4.87
CA ALA A 539 -29.07 50.78 5.55
C ALA A 539 -29.33 50.76 7.07
N GLN A 540 -29.47 51.93 7.71
CA GLN A 540 -29.83 52.05 9.13
C GLN A 540 -31.24 51.48 9.41
N MET A 541 -32.20 51.65 8.50
CA MET A 541 -33.54 51.09 8.61
C MET A 541 -33.58 49.57 8.56
N GLN A 542 -32.56 48.89 8.01
CA GLN A 542 -32.58 47.42 7.91
C GLN A 542 -32.64 46.74 9.28
N LYS A 543 -32.00 47.34 10.30
CA LYS A 543 -31.96 46.81 11.66
C LYS A 543 -33.34 46.79 12.33
N PRO A 544 -34.08 47.93 12.42
CA PRO A 544 -35.44 47.91 12.95
C PRO A 544 -36.41 47.11 12.06
N LEU A 545 -36.27 47.17 10.72
CA LEU A 545 -37.15 46.43 9.80
C LEU A 545 -37.04 44.91 9.93
N ALA A 546 -35.97 44.38 10.51
CA ALA A 546 -35.82 42.95 10.75
C ALA A 546 -36.74 42.44 11.88
N LEU A 547 -37.20 43.33 12.76
CA LEU A 547 -38.02 43.02 13.94
C LEU A 547 -39.52 43.20 13.70
N LEU A 548 -39.91 43.76 12.55
CA LEU A 548 -41.30 44.07 12.22
C LEU A 548 -42.04 42.92 11.51
N PRO A 549 -43.38 42.86 11.64
CA PRO A 549 -44.23 41.98 10.85
C PRO A 549 -44.02 42.16 9.33
N ALA A 550 -44.27 41.10 8.56
CA ALA A 550 -44.01 41.10 7.12
C ALA A 550 -44.74 42.22 6.35
N ASP A 551 -45.97 42.53 6.76
CA ASP A 551 -46.81 43.55 6.14
C ASP A 551 -46.24 44.96 6.41
N GLU A 552 -46.00 45.32 7.67
CA GLU A 552 -45.37 46.60 8.05
C GLU A 552 -43.96 46.76 7.44
N ARG A 553 -43.17 45.68 7.45
CA ARG A 553 -41.84 45.67 6.82
C ARG A 553 -41.93 45.92 5.32
N SER A 554 -42.95 45.37 4.66
CA SER A 554 -43.18 45.58 3.23
C SER A 554 -43.52 47.03 2.95
N ASP A 555 -44.40 47.63 3.76
CA ASP A 555 -44.82 49.03 3.62
C ASP A 555 -43.62 49.98 3.78
N PHE A 556 -42.86 49.84 4.87
CA PHE A 556 -41.65 50.65 5.09
C PHE A 556 -40.57 50.47 4.01
N LYS A 557 -40.41 49.24 3.48
CA LYS A 557 -39.49 48.98 2.36
C LYS A 557 -39.99 49.60 1.07
N GLN A 558 -41.28 49.56 0.80
CA GLN A 558 -41.89 50.13 -0.39
C GLN A 558 -41.76 51.65 -0.37
N ASP A 559 -42.01 52.28 0.78
CA ASP A 559 -41.85 53.72 0.96
C ASP A 559 -40.38 54.16 0.86
N ALA A 560 -39.47 53.43 1.50
CA ALA A 560 -38.03 53.71 1.40
C ALA A 560 -37.49 53.51 -0.03
N LYS A 561 -37.97 52.48 -0.72
CA LYS A 561 -37.64 52.21 -2.12
C LYS A 561 -38.20 53.30 -3.03
N PHE A 562 -39.43 53.75 -2.81
CA PHE A 562 -40.03 54.83 -3.59
C PHE A 562 -39.20 56.12 -3.52
N VAL A 563 -38.65 56.44 -2.34
CA VAL A 563 -37.77 57.60 -2.16
C VAL A 563 -36.39 57.36 -2.81
N LEU A 564 -35.81 56.17 -2.69
CA LEU A 564 -34.55 55.81 -3.35
C LEU A 564 -34.67 55.85 -4.88
N ASP A 565 -35.68 55.19 -5.45
CA ASP A 565 -35.92 55.13 -6.90
C ASP A 565 -36.07 56.55 -7.48
N ARG A 566 -36.67 57.50 -6.74
CA ARG A 566 -36.77 58.90 -7.17
C ARG A 566 -35.44 59.66 -7.12
N LEU A 567 -34.59 59.37 -6.14
CA LEU A 567 -33.24 59.95 -6.04
C LEU A 567 -32.25 59.29 -7.02
N GLU A 568 -32.44 58.02 -7.37
CA GLU A 568 -31.61 57.27 -8.34
C GLU A 568 -31.90 57.71 -9.78
N ASN A 569 -33.16 58.03 -10.12
CA ASN A 569 -33.57 58.53 -11.44
C ASN A 569 -32.96 59.90 -11.84
N GLU A 570 -32.27 60.62 -10.94
CA GLU A 570 -31.53 61.85 -11.26
C GLU A 570 -30.02 61.61 -11.50
N THR A 571 -29.50 60.38 -11.32
CA THR A 571 -28.04 60.09 -11.37
C THR A 571 -27.62 58.92 -12.25
N GLU A 572 -28.53 58.15 -12.85
CA GLU A 572 -28.15 56.92 -13.55
C GLU A 572 -27.94 57.10 -15.07
N CYS A 573 -26.66 57.12 -15.48
CA CYS A 573 -26.29 56.66 -16.82
C CYS A 573 -24.87 56.06 -16.89
N ASP A 574 -23.95 56.47 -16.01
CA ASP A 574 -22.53 56.07 -16.16
C ASP A 574 -22.09 54.84 -15.32
N ASP A 575 -22.75 54.49 -14.22
CA ASP A 575 -22.31 53.37 -13.34
C ASP A 575 -22.65 51.96 -13.88
N SER A 576 -23.60 51.83 -14.81
CA SER A 576 -24.10 50.51 -15.26
C SER A 576 -23.18 49.80 -16.26
N ILE A 577 -22.43 50.52 -17.09
CA ILE A 577 -21.54 49.93 -18.10
C ILE A 577 -20.25 49.38 -17.48
N LEU A 578 -19.77 50.01 -16.40
CA LEU A 578 -18.64 49.50 -15.61
C LEU A 578 -18.98 48.16 -14.98
N ASP A 579 -20.22 48.01 -14.51
CA ASP A 579 -20.78 46.77 -13.98
C ASP A 579 -20.84 45.62 -15.02
N TYR A 580 -21.09 45.95 -16.30
CA TYR A 580 -21.05 44.99 -17.40
C TYR A 580 -19.62 44.57 -17.74
N ARG A 581 -18.71 45.53 -17.82
CA ARG A 581 -17.27 45.29 -18.02
C ARG A 581 -16.71 44.40 -16.90
N GLU A 582 -17.04 44.70 -15.65
CA GLU A 582 -16.62 43.89 -14.50
C GLU A 582 -17.23 42.47 -14.55
N ALA A 583 -18.52 42.33 -14.89
CA ALA A 583 -19.16 41.02 -15.02
C ALA A 583 -18.48 40.14 -16.09
N LEU A 584 -18.08 40.72 -17.23
CA LEU A 584 -17.31 40.02 -18.27
C LEU A 584 -15.92 39.62 -17.77
N ILE A 585 -15.20 40.54 -17.12
CA ILE A 585 -13.84 40.28 -16.59
C ILE A 585 -13.87 39.19 -15.51
N LEU A 586 -14.89 39.15 -14.65
CA LEU A 586 -15.04 38.12 -13.61
C LEU A 586 -15.57 36.77 -14.13
N GLY A 587 -15.89 36.65 -15.42
CA GLY A 587 -16.44 35.44 -16.02
C GLY A 587 -17.87 35.11 -15.58
N ASN A 588 -18.65 36.14 -15.22
CA ASN A 588 -20.03 36.00 -14.78
C ASN A 588 -21.00 36.09 -15.98
N ALA A 589 -21.09 35.00 -16.74
CA ALA A 589 -21.88 34.93 -17.96
C ALA A 589 -23.36 35.29 -17.75
N VAL A 590 -23.95 34.96 -16.59
CA VAL A 590 -25.36 35.24 -16.29
C VAL A 590 -25.61 36.73 -16.08
N LYS A 591 -24.78 37.40 -15.26
CA LYS A 591 -24.90 38.86 -15.03
C LYS A 591 -24.58 39.62 -16.32
N ALA A 592 -23.53 39.22 -17.04
CA ALA A 592 -23.15 39.84 -18.31
C ALA A 592 -24.28 39.74 -19.34
N ALA A 593 -24.89 38.56 -19.53
CA ALA A 593 -26.00 38.40 -20.46
C ALA A 593 -27.21 39.28 -20.12
N LYS A 594 -27.55 39.39 -18.83
CA LYS A 594 -28.66 40.23 -18.37
C LYS A 594 -28.39 41.72 -18.60
N LEU A 595 -27.19 42.20 -18.27
CA LEU A 595 -26.80 43.59 -18.49
C LEU A 595 -26.74 43.91 -19.99
N ARG A 596 -26.24 42.98 -20.80
CA ARG A 596 -26.22 43.10 -22.26
C ARG A 596 -27.62 43.28 -22.84
N GLU A 597 -28.58 42.45 -22.44
CA GLU A 597 -29.98 42.56 -22.87
C GLU A 597 -30.55 43.94 -22.51
N GLN A 598 -30.28 44.43 -21.30
CA GLN A 598 -30.70 45.77 -20.87
C GLN A 598 -30.08 46.90 -21.73
N PHE A 599 -28.79 46.80 -22.07
CA PHE A 599 -28.14 47.80 -22.94
C PHE A 599 -28.62 47.74 -24.39
N GLU A 600 -28.90 46.54 -24.90
CA GLU A 600 -29.49 46.35 -26.23
C GLU A 600 -30.90 46.94 -26.29
N GLU A 601 -31.73 46.76 -25.25
CA GLU A 601 -33.05 47.42 -25.12
C GLU A 601 -32.97 48.95 -25.06
N LEU A 602 -31.90 49.49 -24.45
CA LEU A 602 -31.62 50.93 -24.39
C LEU A 602 -30.96 51.49 -25.66
N GLY A 603 -30.71 50.66 -26.68
CA GLY A 603 -30.09 51.06 -27.94
C GLY A 603 -28.59 51.39 -27.85
N MET A 604 -27.89 50.90 -26.82
CA MET A 604 -26.46 51.18 -26.55
C MET A 604 -25.51 50.14 -27.18
N GLU A 605 -25.85 49.59 -28.34
CA GLU A 605 -25.12 48.50 -29.00
C GLU A 605 -23.63 48.82 -29.26
N GLN A 606 -23.31 50.08 -29.59
CA GLN A 606 -21.92 50.50 -29.83
C GLN A 606 -21.07 50.48 -28.56
N LEU A 607 -21.67 50.79 -27.41
CA LEU A 607 -20.98 50.80 -26.12
C LEU A 607 -20.74 49.36 -25.63
N VAL A 608 -21.74 48.48 -25.77
CA VAL A 608 -21.59 47.04 -25.52
C VAL A 608 -20.46 46.47 -26.37
N LYS A 609 -20.46 46.77 -27.68
CA LYS A 609 -19.42 46.30 -28.59
C LYS A 609 -18.03 46.81 -28.21
N TRP A 610 -17.91 48.06 -27.77
CA TRP A 610 -16.63 48.61 -27.32
C TRP A 610 -16.07 47.85 -26.09
N VAL A 611 -16.93 47.55 -25.11
CA VAL A 611 -16.53 46.73 -23.94
C VAL A 611 -16.19 45.30 -24.36
N ASP A 612 -17.01 44.68 -25.21
CA ASP A 612 -16.76 43.33 -25.74
C ASP A 612 -15.40 43.25 -26.45
N ASP A 613 -15.10 44.20 -27.33
CA ASP A 613 -13.83 44.29 -28.07
C ASP A 613 -12.65 44.54 -27.13
N GLU A 614 -12.80 45.38 -26.10
CA GLU A 614 -11.78 45.65 -25.08
C GLU A 614 -11.45 44.38 -24.27
N VAL A 615 -12.47 43.68 -23.78
CA VAL A 615 -12.29 42.44 -23.01
C VAL A 615 -11.72 41.33 -23.90
N ALA A 616 -12.19 41.21 -25.15
CA ALA A 616 -11.66 40.25 -26.11
C ALA A 616 -10.18 40.49 -26.42
N GLN A 617 -9.76 41.77 -26.54
CA GLN A 617 -8.34 42.10 -26.71
C GLN A 617 -7.52 41.75 -25.47
N LYS A 618 -8.05 42.00 -24.27
CA LYS A 618 -7.40 41.66 -23.00
C LYS A 618 -7.24 40.15 -22.82
N PHE A 619 -8.22 39.37 -23.26
CA PHE A 619 -8.25 37.90 -23.15
C PHE A 619 -7.75 37.18 -24.39
N ALA A 620 -7.13 37.91 -25.33
CA ALA A 620 -6.64 37.38 -26.58
C ALA A 620 -5.64 36.23 -26.37
N LEU A 621 -5.91 35.12 -27.07
CA LEU A 621 -5.13 33.90 -27.02
C LEU A 621 -5.24 33.22 -28.38
N SER A 622 -4.09 32.87 -28.97
CA SER A 622 -4.05 32.10 -30.22
C SER A 622 -3.78 30.63 -29.94
N ALA A 623 -4.30 29.76 -30.81
CA ALA A 623 -4.12 28.32 -30.73
C ALA A 623 -3.62 27.78 -32.08
N GLU A 624 -2.60 26.93 -32.05
CA GLU A 624 -2.02 26.25 -33.21
C GLU A 624 -1.96 24.73 -32.93
N PRO A 625 -2.67 23.89 -33.70
CA PRO A 625 -2.66 22.45 -33.48
C PRO A 625 -1.30 21.83 -33.82
N ILE A 626 -0.85 20.90 -32.99
CA ILE A 626 0.37 20.10 -33.18
C ILE A 626 -0.05 18.70 -33.61
N SER A 627 0.61 18.17 -34.64
CA SER A 627 0.35 16.81 -35.13
C SER A 627 0.86 15.78 -34.11
N MET A 628 -0.05 15.08 -33.44
CA MET A 628 0.30 14.03 -32.48
C MET A 628 0.09 12.64 -33.07
N THR A 629 1.12 11.78 -33.02
CA THR A 629 1.07 10.43 -33.60
C THR A 629 1.61 9.38 -32.64
N VAL A 630 0.93 8.22 -32.57
CA VAL A 630 1.42 7.06 -31.81
C VAL A 630 2.35 6.25 -32.70
N SER A 631 3.58 6.02 -32.25
CA SER A 631 4.60 5.29 -32.99
C SER A 631 5.13 4.13 -32.14
N PRO A 632 4.72 2.87 -32.43
CA PRO A 632 5.21 1.71 -31.67
C PRO A 632 6.70 1.45 -31.91
N ASP A 633 7.22 1.84 -33.07
CA ASP A 633 8.62 1.65 -33.47
C ASP A 633 9.56 2.76 -32.97
N LEU A 634 9.07 3.70 -32.15
CA LEU A 634 9.87 4.76 -31.59
C LEU A 634 10.95 4.17 -30.67
N ALA A 635 12.22 4.41 -30.99
CA ALA A 635 13.34 3.93 -30.17
C ALA A 635 13.34 4.66 -28.83
N VAL A 636 13.25 3.91 -27.73
CA VAL A 636 13.20 4.47 -26.38
C VAL A 636 14.62 4.69 -25.87
N ASP A 637 14.95 5.94 -25.57
CA ASP A 637 16.21 6.31 -24.92
C ASP A 637 15.94 7.19 -23.70
N LEU A 638 16.06 6.58 -22.52
CA LEU A 638 15.87 7.24 -21.23
C LEU A 638 17.20 7.76 -20.63
N ALA A 639 18.34 7.49 -21.30
CA ALA A 639 19.68 7.85 -20.83
C ALA A 639 20.12 9.25 -21.28
N THR A 640 19.65 9.70 -22.44
CA THR A 640 20.08 10.98 -23.03
C THR A 640 19.48 12.18 -22.29
N GLU A 641 20.34 13.00 -21.68
CA GLU A 641 19.96 14.17 -20.86
C GLU A 641 19.26 15.29 -21.62
N PHE A 642 19.62 15.50 -22.89
CA PHE A 642 19.08 16.60 -23.67
C PHE A 642 17.71 16.25 -24.22
N ALA A 643 16.66 16.90 -23.72
CA ALA A 643 15.51 17.22 -24.56
C ALA A 643 16.01 18.25 -25.59
N PRO A 644 15.98 17.97 -26.90
CA PRO A 644 16.54 18.91 -27.88
C PRO A 644 15.80 20.25 -27.98
N TYR A 645 14.71 20.46 -27.23
CA TYR A 645 13.68 21.46 -27.51
C TYR A 645 13.25 22.36 -26.33
N GLY A 646 13.95 22.38 -25.20
CA GLY A 646 13.74 23.40 -24.14
C GLY A 646 12.39 23.42 -23.40
N LEU A 647 11.47 22.49 -23.70
CA LEU A 647 10.14 22.44 -23.10
C LEU A 647 10.19 22.09 -21.60
N THR A 648 9.58 22.94 -20.77
CA THR A 648 9.53 22.76 -19.30
C THR A 648 8.13 22.32 -18.87
N ARG A 649 7.99 21.18 -18.21
CA ARG A 649 6.68 20.69 -17.74
C ARG A 649 6.12 21.62 -16.65
N MET A 650 4.94 22.18 -16.87
CA MET A 650 4.24 23.04 -15.92
C MET A 650 3.33 22.25 -14.97
N CYS A 651 2.43 21.45 -15.52
CA CYS A 651 1.46 20.67 -14.74
C CYS A 651 0.96 19.45 -15.52
N PHE A 652 0.24 18.57 -14.83
CA PHE A 652 -0.52 17.49 -15.44
C PHE A 652 -1.84 17.29 -14.66
N SER A 653 -2.84 16.72 -15.33
CA SER A 653 -4.12 16.32 -14.75
C SER A 653 -4.49 14.92 -15.23
N LYS A 654 -5.69 14.44 -14.92
CA LYS A 654 -6.22 13.17 -15.44
C LYS A 654 -6.12 13.01 -16.97
N HIS A 655 -6.28 14.09 -17.73
CA HIS A 655 -6.29 14.05 -19.20
C HIS A 655 -5.22 14.91 -19.85
N HIS A 656 -4.63 15.85 -19.10
CA HIS A 656 -3.78 16.88 -19.67
C HIS A 656 -2.35 16.79 -19.21
N ILE A 657 -1.42 17.18 -20.08
CA ILE A 657 -0.04 17.49 -19.73
C ILE A 657 0.29 18.84 -20.36
N MET A 658 0.79 19.78 -19.56
CA MET A 658 1.10 21.13 -20.00
C MET A 658 2.59 21.39 -19.92
N PHE A 659 3.13 21.94 -21.01
CA PHE A 659 4.50 22.37 -21.15
C PHE A 659 4.58 23.86 -21.38
N ARG A 660 5.63 24.49 -20.86
CA ARG A 660 6.06 25.84 -21.19
C ARG A 660 7.14 25.75 -22.26
N GLU A 661 6.94 26.50 -23.33
CA GLU A 661 7.93 26.65 -24.40
C GLU A 661 8.75 27.93 -24.20
N ASP A 662 8.07 29.03 -23.88
CA ASP A 662 8.65 30.32 -23.52
C ASP A 662 7.71 31.08 -22.57
N ASP A 663 7.99 32.35 -22.27
CA ASP A 663 7.20 33.15 -21.33
C ASP A 663 5.74 33.37 -21.76
N GLU A 664 5.45 33.31 -23.06
CA GLU A 664 4.13 33.61 -23.63
C GLU A 664 3.48 32.40 -24.31
N THR A 665 4.18 31.28 -24.39
CA THR A 665 3.76 30.10 -25.16
C THR A 665 3.74 28.85 -24.30
N ILE A 666 2.58 28.17 -24.30
CA ILE A 666 2.39 26.87 -23.66
C ILE A 666 1.95 25.83 -24.68
N ILE A 667 2.26 24.56 -24.41
CA ILE A 667 1.79 23.43 -25.20
C ILE A 667 0.96 22.54 -24.28
N LEU A 668 -0.28 22.26 -24.69
CA LEU A 668 -1.18 21.36 -23.99
C LEU A 668 -1.34 20.07 -24.78
N LEU A 669 -1.12 18.95 -24.11
CA LEU A 669 -1.41 17.61 -24.61
C LEU A 669 -2.67 17.10 -23.94
N ASN A 670 -3.68 16.73 -24.72
CA ASN A 670 -4.85 16.01 -24.24
C ASN A 670 -4.68 14.52 -24.54
N MET A 671 -4.28 13.76 -23.53
CA MET A 671 -4.01 12.32 -23.63
C MET A 671 -5.28 11.48 -23.79
N ARG A 672 -6.47 12.03 -23.52
CA ARG A 672 -7.75 11.34 -23.74
C ARG A 672 -8.21 11.44 -25.19
N ARG A 673 -8.15 12.64 -25.77
CA ARG A 673 -8.48 12.90 -27.18
C ARG A 673 -7.32 12.58 -28.12
N MET A 674 -6.13 12.39 -27.56
CA MET A 674 -4.87 12.21 -28.28
C MET A 674 -4.56 13.40 -29.20
N THR A 675 -4.69 14.61 -28.67
CA THR A 675 -4.43 15.87 -29.38
C THR A 675 -3.35 16.69 -28.68
N ALA A 676 -2.69 17.57 -29.43
CA ALA A 676 -1.68 18.49 -28.94
C ALA A 676 -1.95 19.88 -29.53
N THR A 677 -1.84 20.93 -28.73
CA THR A 677 -2.11 22.31 -29.17
C THR A 677 -1.15 23.27 -28.49
N ARG A 678 -0.53 24.15 -29.28
CA ARG A 678 0.29 25.26 -28.84
C ARG A 678 -0.59 26.48 -28.65
N TYR A 679 -0.56 27.11 -27.48
CA TYR A 679 -1.28 28.34 -27.18
C TYR A 679 -0.30 29.47 -26.92
N ARG A 680 -0.60 30.66 -27.46
CA ARG A 680 0.22 31.86 -27.27
C ARG A 680 -0.60 33.04 -26.76
N SER A 681 -0.12 33.67 -25.70
CA SER A 681 -0.68 34.90 -25.13
C SER A 681 0.34 35.60 -24.23
N PRO A 682 0.46 36.93 -24.28
CA PRO A 682 1.33 37.67 -23.35
C PRO A 682 0.92 37.49 -21.88
N ASN A 683 -0.32 37.10 -21.62
CA ASN A 683 -0.83 36.90 -20.27
C ASN A 683 -0.29 35.62 -19.59
N PHE A 684 0.33 34.68 -20.32
CA PHE A 684 0.92 33.48 -19.69
C PHE A 684 2.19 33.77 -18.89
N LYS A 685 2.77 34.95 -19.08
CA LYS A 685 3.96 35.39 -18.36
C LYS A 685 3.70 35.35 -16.85
N ASP A 686 4.64 34.76 -16.12
CA ASP A 686 4.61 34.65 -14.66
C ASP A 686 3.40 33.90 -14.08
N LEU A 687 2.64 33.15 -14.89
CA LEU A 687 1.51 32.34 -14.44
C LEU A 687 1.90 30.89 -14.14
N ALA A 688 1.51 30.38 -12.98
CA ALA A 688 1.53 28.96 -12.63
C ALA A 688 0.11 28.40 -12.57
N VAL A 689 -0.03 27.10 -12.82
CA VAL A 689 -1.34 26.41 -12.74
C VAL A 689 -1.69 26.13 -11.28
N MET A 690 -2.88 26.55 -10.86
CA MET A 690 -3.41 26.37 -9.51
C MET A 690 -4.44 25.23 -9.43
N ASP A 691 -5.35 25.12 -10.39
CA ASP A 691 -6.39 24.08 -10.43
C ASP A 691 -6.82 23.77 -11.86
N ILE A 692 -7.36 22.57 -12.08
CA ILE A 692 -7.75 22.06 -13.40
C ILE A 692 -9.07 21.31 -13.29
N LEU A 693 -10.02 21.60 -14.18
CA LEU A 693 -11.23 20.80 -14.39
C LEU A 693 -11.08 20.02 -15.72
N PRO A 694 -10.51 18.80 -15.68
CA PRO A 694 -10.05 18.10 -16.88
C PRO A 694 -11.18 17.65 -17.81
N ASP A 695 -12.41 17.49 -17.33
CA ASP A 695 -13.54 17.11 -18.20
C ASP A 695 -14.10 18.30 -18.99
N ARG A 696 -13.76 19.53 -18.62
CA ARG A 696 -14.23 20.77 -19.27
C ARG A 696 -13.10 21.53 -19.96
N ASP A 697 -11.87 21.01 -19.95
CA ASP A 697 -10.67 21.67 -20.48
C ASP A 697 -10.46 23.09 -19.89
N VAL A 698 -10.81 23.27 -18.61
CA VAL A 698 -10.72 24.55 -17.89
C VAL A 698 -9.55 24.54 -16.92
N PHE A 699 -8.78 25.62 -16.93
CA PHE A 699 -7.56 25.80 -16.13
C PHE A 699 -7.66 27.08 -15.33
N LEU A 700 -7.17 27.02 -14.08
CA LEU A 700 -6.99 28.17 -13.21
C LEU A 700 -5.50 28.41 -13.06
N PHE A 701 -5.08 29.63 -13.32
CA PHE A 701 -3.71 30.09 -13.21
C PHE A 701 -3.61 31.17 -12.14
N VAL A 702 -2.47 31.25 -11.49
CA VAL A 702 -2.14 32.27 -10.51
C VAL A 702 -0.80 32.91 -10.86
N ASN A 703 -0.68 34.21 -10.62
CA ASN A 703 0.60 34.88 -10.73
C ASN A 703 1.58 34.39 -9.64
N ILE A 704 2.76 33.94 -10.05
CA ILE A 704 3.77 33.30 -9.19
C ILE A 704 4.34 34.29 -8.15
N GLU A 705 4.50 35.56 -8.53
CA GLU A 705 5.12 36.58 -7.66
C GLU A 705 4.16 37.06 -6.57
N THR A 706 2.92 37.39 -6.95
CA THR A 706 1.96 38.05 -6.06
C THR A 706 1.00 37.07 -5.38
N LYS A 707 0.77 35.89 -5.97
CA LYS A 707 -0.27 34.92 -5.59
C LYS A 707 -1.70 35.49 -5.50
N ASN A 708 -1.92 36.72 -5.95
CA ASN A 708 -3.18 37.43 -5.78
C ASN A 708 -3.98 37.50 -7.09
N ASN A 709 -3.30 37.67 -8.21
CA ASN A 709 -3.93 37.73 -9.54
C ASN A 709 -4.20 36.33 -10.07
N VAL A 710 -5.47 36.03 -10.36
CA VAL A 710 -5.94 34.72 -10.82
C VAL A 710 -6.58 34.86 -12.20
N TRP A 711 -6.18 33.96 -13.10
CA TRP A 711 -6.70 33.87 -14.45
C TRP A 711 -7.38 32.53 -14.68
N ARG A 712 -8.59 32.53 -15.22
CA ARG A 712 -9.26 31.30 -15.66
C ARG A 712 -9.23 31.25 -17.18
N ALA A 713 -8.90 30.09 -17.74
CA ALA A 713 -8.93 29.88 -19.18
C ALA A 713 -9.60 28.55 -19.55
N THR A 714 -10.26 28.54 -20.69
CA THR A 714 -10.64 27.31 -21.39
C THR A 714 -9.58 27.06 -22.46
N LEU A 715 -8.96 25.88 -22.46
CA LEU A 715 -7.91 25.48 -23.40
C LEU A 715 -8.32 24.15 -24.04
N SER A 716 -9.20 24.21 -25.04
CA SER A 716 -9.63 23.06 -25.82
C SER A 716 -9.21 23.18 -27.30
N ASP A 717 -9.47 22.12 -28.07
CA ASP A 717 -9.29 22.06 -29.52
C ASP A 717 -10.40 22.79 -30.30
N ILE A 718 -11.50 23.15 -29.65
CA ILE A 718 -12.67 23.80 -30.27
C ILE A 718 -12.77 25.27 -29.85
N GLU A 719 -12.67 25.51 -28.55
CA GLU A 719 -12.80 26.83 -27.93
C GLU A 719 -11.61 27.08 -27.01
N CYS A 720 -10.96 28.23 -27.21
CA CYS A 720 -9.82 28.63 -26.39
C CYS A 720 -9.88 30.12 -26.05
N GLY A 721 -9.56 30.45 -24.80
CA GLY A 721 -9.49 31.85 -24.35
C GLY A 721 -9.44 31.97 -22.84
N PHE A 722 -8.97 33.11 -22.36
CA PHE A 722 -9.19 33.50 -20.98
C PHE A 722 -10.66 33.85 -20.77
N THR A 723 -11.23 33.38 -19.67
CA THR A 723 -12.65 33.50 -19.34
C THR A 723 -12.90 34.32 -18.08
N ALA A 724 -11.89 34.49 -17.22
CA ALA A 724 -11.99 35.34 -16.04
C ALA A 724 -10.61 35.85 -15.58
N LEU A 725 -10.60 37.02 -14.94
CA LEU A 725 -9.48 37.62 -14.24
C LEU A 725 -10.00 38.28 -12.97
N PHE A 726 -9.40 37.97 -11.81
CA PHE A 726 -9.75 38.61 -10.55
C PHE A 726 -8.61 38.57 -9.53
N GLU A 727 -8.72 39.42 -8.51
CA GLU A 727 -7.80 39.47 -7.37
C GLU A 727 -8.40 38.75 -6.16
N VAL A 728 -7.66 37.82 -5.56
CA VAL A 728 -8.15 37.02 -4.43
C VAL A 728 -8.52 37.90 -3.23
N ASN A 729 -7.65 38.84 -2.85
CA ASN A 729 -7.85 39.71 -1.68
C ASN A 729 -9.04 40.69 -1.83
N GLN A 730 -9.46 41.01 -3.05
CA GLN A 730 -10.62 41.88 -3.29
C GLN A 730 -11.94 41.14 -3.08
N HIS A 731 -11.95 39.83 -3.28
CA HIS A 731 -13.19 39.04 -3.27
C HIS A 731 -13.32 38.10 -2.06
N PHE A 732 -12.21 37.68 -1.45
CA PHE A 732 -12.19 36.82 -0.26
C PHE A 732 -11.71 37.62 0.95
N SER A 733 -12.58 37.81 1.95
CA SER A 733 -12.23 38.54 3.17
C SER A 733 -11.51 37.64 4.18
N TYR A 734 -10.31 38.05 4.62
CA TYR A 734 -9.52 37.38 5.65
C TYR A 734 -8.77 38.37 6.55
N GLN A 735 -8.30 37.88 7.70
CA GLN A 735 -7.64 38.71 8.71
C GLN A 735 -6.28 39.23 8.21
N GLU A 736 -5.85 40.39 8.73
CA GLU A 736 -4.53 40.92 8.46
C GLU A 736 -3.45 39.95 9.00
N GLY A 737 -2.54 39.50 8.14
CA GLY A 737 -1.55 38.46 8.46
C GLY A 737 -1.97 37.02 8.14
N ALA A 738 -3.19 36.80 7.61
CA ALA A 738 -3.61 35.49 7.08
C ALA A 738 -2.91 35.17 5.75
N GLY A 739 -2.65 33.88 5.51
CA GLY A 739 -2.02 33.37 4.29
C GLY A 739 -3.05 32.76 3.33
N PHE A 740 -2.78 32.85 2.03
CA PHE A 740 -3.56 32.18 1.00
C PHE A 740 -2.83 30.95 0.51
N GLU A 741 -3.46 29.80 0.70
CA GLU A 741 -2.82 28.48 0.59
C GLU A 741 -3.25 27.75 -0.68
N GLY A 742 -4.45 28.03 -1.20
CA GLY A 742 -4.94 27.42 -2.44
C GLY A 742 -6.29 27.93 -2.89
N LEU A 743 -6.62 27.70 -4.16
CA LEU A 743 -7.91 28.07 -4.75
C LEU A 743 -8.34 27.05 -5.80
N PHE A 744 -9.59 26.61 -5.67
CA PHE A 744 -10.16 25.55 -6.48
C PHE A 744 -11.44 26.04 -7.17
N MET A 745 -11.63 25.69 -8.44
CA MET A 745 -12.84 26.00 -9.20
C MET A 745 -14.00 25.08 -8.81
N SER A 746 -15.23 25.58 -8.81
CA SER A 746 -16.42 24.75 -8.69
C SER A 746 -16.69 24.00 -9.99
N SER A 747 -16.90 22.68 -9.91
CA SER A 747 -17.25 21.89 -11.08
C SER A 747 -18.61 22.28 -11.69
N ASN A 748 -19.51 22.81 -10.86
CA ASN A 748 -20.92 23.03 -11.19
C ASN A 748 -21.26 24.49 -11.52
N LYS A 749 -20.35 25.44 -11.25
CA LYS A 749 -20.60 26.88 -11.38
C LYS A 749 -19.32 27.58 -11.79
N ASP A 750 -19.40 28.38 -12.84
CA ASP A 750 -18.25 28.98 -13.51
C ASP A 750 -17.60 30.12 -12.72
N ASN A 751 -18.38 30.87 -11.95
CA ASN A 751 -17.91 31.99 -11.13
C ASN A 751 -17.77 31.64 -9.64
N CYS A 752 -17.75 30.35 -9.29
CA CYS A 752 -17.70 29.90 -7.91
C CYS A 752 -16.38 29.17 -7.63
N TYR A 753 -15.77 29.51 -6.50
CA TYR A 753 -14.45 29.01 -6.11
C TYR A 753 -14.42 28.61 -4.64
N TYR A 754 -13.46 27.76 -4.28
CA TYR A 754 -13.13 27.38 -2.92
C TYR A 754 -11.74 27.91 -2.59
N ALA A 755 -11.62 28.90 -1.71
CA ALA A 755 -10.36 29.46 -1.25
C ALA A 755 -9.95 28.80 0.08
N VAL A 756 -8.68 28.39 0.20
CA VAL A 756 -8.08 27.87 1.44
C VAL A 756 -7.19 28.96 2.03
N ILE A 757 -7.49 29.34 3.26
CA ILE A 757 -6.90 30.48 3.96
C ILE A 757 -6.35 29.99 5.30
N SER A 758 -5.09 30.32 5.60
CA SER A 758 -4.47 30.09 6.90
C SER A 758 -4.63 31.32 7.80
N GLU A 759 -5.17 31.14 9.00
CA GLU A 759 -5.47 32.22 9.95
C GLU A 759 -4.89 31.87 11.33
N GLY A 760 -3.66 32.33 11.59
CA GLY A 760 -2.95 32.01 12.84
C GLY A 760 -2.63 30.51 12.93
N CYS A 761 -3.21 29.81 13.91
CA CYS A 761 -3.07 28.36 14.09
C CYS A 761 -4.24 27.56 13.50
N ASN A 762 -5.13 28.20 12.74
CA ASN A 762 -6.31 27.59 12.14
C ASN A 762 -6.27 27.73 10.62
N PHE A 763 -7.13 26.99 9.95
CA PHE A 763 -7.42 27.20 8.54
C PHE A 763 -8.92 27.34 8.30
N ARG A 764 -9.23 28.07 7.23
CA ARG A 764 -10.58 28.38 6.80
C ARG A 764 -10.71 28.10 5.30
N VAL A 765 -11.76 27.39 4.92
CA VAL A 765 -12.11 27.17 3.53
C VAL A 765 -13.39 27.92 3.22
N ILE A 766 -13.34 28.81 2.24
CA ILE A 766 -14.46 29.66 1.85
C ILE A 766 -14.91 29.25 0.46
N LYS A 767 -16.18 28.87 0.33
CA LYS A 767 -16.84 28.71 -0.95
C LYS A 767 -17.65 29.95 -1.25
N GLN A 768 -17.29 30.65 -2.31
CA GLN A 768 -17.93 31.90 -2.70
C GLN A 768 -18.13 31.98 -4.22
N SER A 769 -19.25 32.58 -4.61
CA SER A 769 -19.50 33.03 -5.98
C SER A 769 -19.02 34.47 -6.10
N LEU A 770 -18.28 34.82 -7.15
CA LEU A 770 -17.81 36.20 -7.41
C LEU A 770 -18.92 37.12 -7.93
N ASP A 771 -20.15 36.93 -7.41
CA ASP A 771 -21.26 37.84 -7.63
C ASP A 771 -21.21 38.93 -6.55
N LEU A 772 -21.29 40.21 -6.95
CA LEU A 772 -21.30 41.39 -6.06
C LEU A 772 -22.31 41.34 -4.90
N VAL A 773 -23.26 40.38 -4.92
CA VAL A 773 -24.28 40.18 -3.88
C VAL A 773 -24.58 38.69 -3.63
N SER A 774 -23.56 37.82 -3.51
CA SER A 774 -23.81 36.45 -3.00
C SER A 774 -23.96 36.46 -1.48
N SER A 775 -25.20 36.38 -0.97
CA SER A 775 -25.50 36.24 0.46
C SER A 775 -25.14 34.86 1.05
N THR A 776 -24.83 33.88 0.19
CA THR A 776 -24.45 32.53 0.61
C THR A 776 -22.95 32.34 0.49
N VAL A 777 -22.22 32.70 1.54
CA VAL A 777 -20.86 32.24 1.78
C VAL A 777 -20.97 30.95 2.58
N SER A 778 -20.42 29.85 2.08
CA SER A 778 -20.24 28.65 2.89
C SER A 778 -18.80 28.65 3.39
N THR A 779 -18.63 28.39 4.68
CA THR A 779 -17.32 28.42 5.30
C THR A 779 -17.13 27.16 6.14
N TYR A 780 -15.92 26.61 6.08
CA TYR A 780 -15.46 25.56 6.96
C TYR A 780 -14.23 26.03 7.70
N GLU A 781 -14.18 25.83 9.01
CA GLU A 781 -13.08 26.25 9.87
C GLU A 781 -12.62 25.07 10.73
N ALA A 782 -11.31 24.89 10.84
CA ALA A 782 -10.72 23.88 11.70
C ALA A 782 -9.33 24.33 12.20
N ALA A 783 -8.88 23.71 13.29
CA ALA A 783 -7.55 23.93 13.84
C ALA A 783 -6.47 23.20 13.02
N GLY A 784 -5.26 23.75 13.05
CA GLY A 784 -4.08 23.24 12.36
C GLY A 784 -3.67 24.13 11.19
N LEU A 785 -2.36 24.26 10.96
CA LEU A 785 -1.85 24.91 9.77
C LEU A 785 -1.99 23.98 8.55
N PRO A 786 -2.57 24.45 7.44
CA PRO A 786 -2.70 23.64 6.24
C PRO A 786 -1.30 23.47 5.62
N GLN A 787 -0.83 22.24 5.56
CA GLN A 787 0.44 21.89 4.92
C GLN A 787 0.23 21.49 3.46
N GLN A 788 -0.95 20.96 3.14
CA GLN A 788 -1.28 20.50 1.81
C GLN A 788 -2.77 20.67 1.53
N SER A 789 -3.11 21.15 0.33
CA SER A 789 -4.48 21.16 -0.18
C SER A 789 -4.52 20.53 -1.58
N LEU A 790 -5.32 19.49 -1.75
CA LEU A 790 -5.42 18.75 -3.01
C LEU A 790 -6.88 18.50 -3.40
N ARG A 791 -7.12 18.40 -4.70
CA ARG A 791 -8.41 17.99 -5.24
C ARG A 791 -8.50 16.46 -5.25
N LEU A 792 -9.49 15.90 -4.57
CA LEU A 792 -9.80 14.47 -4.61
C LEU A 792 -10.71 14.12 -5.78
N SER A 793 -11.65 15.02 -6.09
CA SER A 793 -12.63 14.84 -7.14
C SER A 793 -13.13 16.18 -7.67
N TYR A 794 -13.52 16.18 -8.94
CA TYR A 794 -14.18 17.30 -9.61
C TYR A 794 -15.62 16.93 -10.02
N HIS A 795 -16.13 15.73 -9.73
CA HIS A 795 -17.54 15.40 -9.98
C HIS A 795 -18.07 14.30 -9.04
N PRO A 796 -18.70 14.67 -7.90
CA PRO A 796 -18.84 16.02 -7.35
C PRO A 796 -17.51 16.56 -6.79
N ASP A 797 -17.38 17.88 -6.63
CA ASP A 797 -16.21 18.50 -6.00
C ASP A 797 -15.91 17.87 -4.63
N LYS A 798 -14.67 17.42 -4.44
CA LYS A 798 -14.13 16.96 -3.16
C LYS A 798 -12.70 17.46 -3.00
N LEU A 799 -12.41 18.02 -1.83
CA LEU A 799 -11.11 18.58 -1.48
C LEU A 799 -10.54 17.83 -0.28
N VAL A 800 -9.22 17.63 -0.27
CA VAL A 800 -8.47 17.11 0.88
C VAL A 800 -7.58 18.22 1.40
N ILE A 801 -7.62 18.45 2.71
CA ILE A 801 -6.74 19.38 3.39
C ILE A 801 -6.00 18.61 4.47
N GLY A 802 -4.68 18.52 4.31
CA GLY A 802 -3.75 17.98 5.30
C GLY A 802 -3.22 19.11 6.17
N THR A 803 -3.29 18.91 7.48
CA THR A 803 -2.66 19.74 8.51
C THR A 803 -1.64 18.91 9.26
N GLU A 804 -0.80 19.57 10.05
CA GLU A 804 0.21 18.91 10.90
C GLU A 804 -0.34 17.85 11.88
N ASN A 805 -1.65 17.89 12.19
CA ASN A 805 -2.27 17.02 13.18
C ASN A 805 -3.48 16.24 12.66
N SER A 806 -3.99 16.58 11.47
CA SER A 806 -5.25 16.02 10.98
C SER A 806 -5.41 16.15 9.48
N THR A 807 -6.18 15.24 8.90
CA THR A 807 -6.62 15.34 7.51
C THR A 807 -8.13 15.48 7.44
N VAL A 808 -8.59 16.42 6.62
CA VAL A 808 -10.01 16.71 6.41
C VAL A 808 -10.34 16.51 4.93
N VAL A 809 -11.41 15.78 4.66
CA VAL A 809 -12.02 15.71 3.32
C VAL A 809 -13.29 16.55 3.36
N LEU A 810 -13.45 17.47 2.40
CA LEU A 810 -14.62 18.33 2.26
C LEU A 810 -15.36 18.01 0.97
N GLU A 811 -16.69 17.86 1.06
CA GLU A 811 -17.58 17.77 -0.09
C GLU A 811 -17.89 19.16 -0.68
N SER A 812 -18.62 19.21 -1.80
CA SER A 812 -18.87 20.43 -2.57
C SER A 812 -19.59 21.55 -1.79
N ASN A 813 -20.23 21.23 -0.67
CA ASN A 813 -20.88 22.18 0.24
C ASN A 813 -20.03 22.52 1.47
N LEU A 814 -18.73 22.19 1.44
CA LEU A 814 -17.80 22.34 2.56
C LEU A 814 -18.22 21.59 3.82
N THR A 815 -18.90 20.45 3.66
CA THR A 815 -19.18 19.55 4.77
C THR A 815 -18.33 18.28 4.68
N PRO A 816 -17.92 17.70 5.82
CA PRO A 816 -17.27 16.40 5.82
C PRO A 816 -18.21 15.31 5.28
N PRO A 817 -17.68 14.27 4.61
CA PRO A 817 -18.47 13.14 4.12
C PRO A 817 -19.29 12.47 5.22
N ARG A 818 -20.51 12.03 4.87
CA ARG A 818 -21.41 11.35 5.82
C ARG A 818 -20.70 10.18 6.53
N GLY A 819 -20.73 10.20 7.87
CA GLY A 819 -20.10 9.19 8.72
C GLY A 819 -18.67 9.53 9.16
N CYS A 820 -18.16 10.72 8.82
CA CYS A 820 -16.93 11.29 9.37
C CYS A 820 -17.28 12.35 10.43
N SER A 821 -16.45 12.45 11.48
CA SER A 821 -16.56 13.55 12.46
C SER A 821 -16.22 14.89 11.79
N ARG A 822 -16.77 16.00 12.31
CA ARG A 822 -16.33 17.37 11.96
C ARG A 822 -14.91 17.66 12.43
N VAL A 823 -14.46 16.95 13.46
CA VAL A 823 -13.06 16.93 13.85
C VAL A 823 -12.37 16.01 12.85
N GLY A 824 -11.38 16.50 12.11
CA GLY A 824 -10.56 15.68 11.22
C GLY A 824 -10.14 14.40 11.93
N SER A 825 -9.92 13.31 11.18
CA SER A 825 -9.35 12.14 11.84
C SER A 825 -8.05 12.59 12.53
N ASN A 826 -7.88 12.30 13.82
CA ASN A 826 -6.63 12.57 14.58
C ASN A 826 -5.40 11.83 14.01
N LEU A 827 -5.54 11.21 12.85
CA LEU A 827 -4.43 10.73 12.05
C LEU A 827 -3.86 11.94 11.30
N SER A 828 -2.68 12.38 11.73
CA SER A 828 -1.75 13.02 10.80
C SER A 828 -1.47 12.02 9.71
N LEU A 829 -2.06 12.22 8.53
CA LEU A 829 -1.79 11.40 7.37
C LEU A 829 -0.86 12.17 6.47
N ASP A 830 0.33 11.63 6.30
CA ASP A 830 1.21 12.12 5.25
C ASP A 830 0.76 11.47 3.94
N ALA A 831 -0.02 12.24 3.17
CA ALA A 831 -0.56 11.78 1.89
C ALA A 831 0.56 11.63 0.87
N ILE A 832 0.82 10.40 0.46
CA ILE A 832 1.81 10.02 -0.57
C ILE A 832 1.29 10.44 -1.95
N ALA A 833 0.04 10.08 -2.29
CA ALA A 833 -0.55 10.37 -3.59
C ALA A 833 -2.09 10.25 -3.57
N ILE A 834 -2.75 10.78 -4.59
CA ILE A 834 -4.21 10.67 -4.75
C ILE A 834 -4.55 9.98 -6.08
N ASP A 835 -5.43 8.98 -6.02
CA ASP A 835 -6.11 8.41 -7.18
C ASP A 835 -7.49 9.09 -7.31
N THR A 836 -7.54 10.11 -8.16
CA THR A 836 -8.76 10.90 -8.43
C THR A 836 -9.81 10.09 -9.21
N GLY A 837 -9.40 8.99 -9.86
CA GLY A 837 -10.31 8.08 -10.56
C GLY A 837 -11.15 7.23 -9.60
N LYS A 838 -10.55 6.75 -8.50
CA LYS A 838 -11.23 5.94 -7.47
C LYS A 838 -11.61 6.71 -6.21
N ASN A 839 -11.21 7.98 -6.11
CA ASN A 839 -11.30 8.79 -4.88
C ASN A 839 -10.56 8.12 -3.71
N HIS A 840 -9.36 7.61 -3.97
CA HIS A 840 -8.51 6.99 -2.97
C HIS A 840 -7.32 7.89 -2.63
N ILE A 841 -6.95 7.89 -1.36
CA ILE A 841 -5.79 8.61 -0.83
C ILE A 841 -4.78 7.56 -0.40
N TYR A 842 -3.58 7.60 -0.97
CA TYR A 842 -2.45 6.78 -0.54
C TYR A 842 -1.74 7.57 0.54
N ALA A 843 -1.67 7.03 1.75
CA ALA A 843 -1.07 7.70 2.89
C ALA A 843 -0.22 6.74 3.71
N HIS A 844 0.86 7.25 4.28
CA HIS A 844 1.66 6.48 5.23
C HIS A 844 1.00 6.54 6.63
N GLY A 845 1.00 5.42 7.35
CA GLY A 845 0.56 5.34 8.75
C GLY A 845 0.97 4.02 9.40
N ASP A 846 1.46 4.07 10.63
CA ASP A 846 1.93 2.91 11.41
C ASP A 846 2.99 2.05 10.68
N GLY A 847 3.89 2.68 9.91
CA GLY A 847 4.97 2.00 9.18
C GLY A 847 4.52 1.26 7.91
N ILE A 848 3.27 1.46 7.47
CA ILE A 848 2.71 0.85 6.26
C ILE A 848 2.04 1.89 5.36
N VAL A 849 1.95 1.59 4.06
CA VAL A 849 1.17 2.41 3.12
C VAL A 849 -0.29 1.94 3.13
N ASN A 850 -1.19 2.84 3.52
CA ASN A 850 -2.62 2.65 3.50
C ASN A 850 -3.24 3.34 2.29
N VAL A 851 -4.13 2.63 1.60
CA VAL A 851 -5.06 3.23 0.63
C VAL A 851 -6.34 3.52 1.38
N LEU A 852 -6.67 4.78 1.55
CA LEU A 852 -7.84 5.26 2.27
C LEU A 852 -8.93 5.68 1.29
N ASN A 853 -10.19 5.43 1.63
CA ASN A 853 -11.34 5.97 0.89
C ASN A 853 -11.69 7.40 1.37
N THR A 854 -12.74 7.99 0.80
CA THR A 854 -13.21 9.34 1.17
C THR A 854 -13.70 9.46 2.62
N ARG A 855 -13.84 8.36 3.36
CA ARG A 855 -14.14 8.35 4.80
C ARG A 855 -12.89 8.13 5.66
N LEU A 856 -11.70 8.25 5.05
CA LEU A 856 -10.40 8.01 5.67
C LEU A 856 -10.27 6.60 6.27
N ARG A 857 -10.97 5.61 5.69
CA ARG A 857 -10.87 4.20 6.09
C ARG A 857 -9.98 3.45 5.13
N ALA A 858 -9.08 2.62 5.65
CA ALA A 858 -8.24 1.74 4.85
C ALA A 858 -9.09 0.75 4.03
N VAL A 859 -8.86 0.74 2.72
CA VAL A 859 -9.43 -0.21 1.76
C VAL A 859 -8.39 -1.19 1.21
N LYS A 860 -7.11 -0.82 1.24
CA LYS A 860 -5.97 -1.68 0.88
C LYS A 860 -4.76 -1.25 1.72
N GLN A 861 -3.91 -2.20 2.08
CA GLN A 861 -2.67 -1.96 2.82
C GLN A 861 -1.51 -2.63 2.11
N TYR A 862 -0.37 -1.95 2.00
CA TYR A 862 0.87 -2.50 1.48
C TYR A 862 1.83 -2.74 2.64
N LEU A 863 1.75 -3.94 3.22
CA LEU A 863 2.52 -4.30 4.42
C LEU A 863 4.04 -4.36 4.17
N ASN A 864 4.45 -4.58 2.92
CA ASN A 864 5.85 -4.66 2.54
C ASN A 864 6.42 -3.31 2.08
N ALA A 865 5.62 -2.24 2.05
CA ALA A 865 6.03 -0.93 1.55
C ALA A 865 6.69 -0.06 2.64
N SER A 866 7.53 -0.66 3.49
CA SER A 866 8.16 0.04 4.63
C SER A 866 9.00 1.24 4.18
N SER A 867 9.61 1.15 3.00
CA SER A 867 10.43 2.24 2.42
C SER A 867 9.65 3.53 2.19
N ALA A 868 8.33 3.46 2.06
CA ALA A 868 7.50 4.64 1.85
C ALA A 868 7.49 5.60 3.04
N GLY A 869 7.67 5.10 4.27
CA GLY A 869 7.74 5.92 5.47
C GLY A 869 9.01 6.77 5.57
N HIS A 870 10.03 6.48 4.76
CA HIS A 870 11.27 7.26 4.72
C HIS A 870 11.31 8.29 3.59
N MET A 871 10.26 8.37 2.76
CA MET A 871 10.20 9.33 1.67
C MET A 871 9.62 10.65 2.19
N GLU A 872 10.44 11.70 2.26
CA GLU A 872 9.93 13.04 2.56
C GLU A 872 8.98 13.51 1.43
N PHE A 873 7.84 14.05 1.83
CA PHE A 873 6.65 14.28 0.99
C PHE A 873 6.75 15.30 -0.16
N PRO A 874 7.78 16.18 -0.34
CA PRO A 874 7.83 17.02 -1.54
C PRO A 874 8.28 16.29 -2.82
N THR A 875 8.67 15.01 -2.75
CA THR A 875 9.22 14.28 -3.90
C THR A 875 8.22 13.39 -4.63
N VAL A 876 7.07 13.04 -4.04
CA VAL A 876 6.10 12.14 -4.69
C VAL A 876 5.20 12.91 -5.65
N SER A 877 5.14 12.48 -6.92
CA SER A 877 4.35 13.17 -7.94
C SER A 877 2.98 12.54 -8.21
N THR A 878 2.88 11.21 -8.25
CA THR A 878 1.62 10.49 -8.55
C THR A 878 1.72 8.99 -8.23
N VAL A 879 0.59 8.28 -8.31
CA VAL A 879 0.47 6.83 -8.18
C VAL A 879 -0.13 6.21 -9.45
N CYS A 880 0.45 5.09 -9.91
CA CYS A 880 -0.10 4.17 -10.91
C CYS A 880 -0.78 2.99 -10.18
N PRO A 881 -2.11 3.02 -9.96
CA PRO A 881 -2.79 2.02 -9.14
C PRO A 881 -2.82 0.63 -9.80
N GLU A 882 -2.76 0.57 -11.13
CA GLU A 882 -2.82 -0.69 -11.89
C GLU A 882 -1.54 -1.52 -11.74
N LYS A 883 -0.39 -0.84 -11.60
CA LYS A 883 0.93 -1.47 -11.45
C LYS A 883 1.47 -1.41 -10.02
N ASP A 884 0.72 -0.83 -9.08
CA ASP A 884 1.16 -0.56 -7.70
C ASP A 884 2.46 0.28 -7.64
N LEU A 885 2.66 1.17 -8.61
CA LEU A 885 3.84 2.04 -8.68
C LEU A 885 3.52 3.45 -8.16
N VAL A 886 4.48 4.07 -7.50
CA VAL A 886 4.50 5.50 -7.16
C VAL A 886 5.58 6.15 -8.01
N VAL A 887 5.29 7.29 -8.61
CA VAL A 887 6.28 8.08 -9.34
C VAL A 887 6.86 9.11 -8.39
N ILE A 888 8.18 9.11 -8.28
CA ILE A 888 8.94 9.99 -7.39
C ILE A 888 9.81 10.86 -8.27
N ARG A 889 9.74 12.17 -8.03
CA ARG A 889 10.54 13.19 -8.68
C ARG A 889 11.66 13.61 -7.75
N ILE A 890 12.89 13.53 -8.25
CA ILE A 890 14.10 14.00 -7.59
C ILE A 890 14.75 14.99 -8.56
N GLU A 891 14.62 16.28 -8.26
CA GLU A 891 15.07 17.39 -9.12
C GLU A 891 14.49 17.31 -10.56
N ASP A 892 15.35 17.01 -11.55
CA ASP A 892 15.03 16.85 -12.97
C ASP A 892 14.80 15.39 -13.39
N ARG A 893 14.98 14.43 -12.48
CA ARG A 893 14.81 12.99 -12.71
C ARG A 893 13.54 12.46 -12.06
N ASN A 894 13.03 11.37 -12.62
CA ASN A 894 12.01 10.55 -11.98
C ASN A 894 12.58 9.16 -11.70
N LEU A 895 11.97 8.50 -10.74
CA LEU A 895 12.08 7.07 -10.52
C LEU A 895 10.71 6.50 -10.15
N PHE A 896 10.54 5.19 -10.29
CA PHE A 896 9.37 4.47 -9.83
C PHE A 896 9.67 3.74 -8.54
N TYR A 897 8.74 3.79 -7.60
CA TYR A 897 8.73 2.95 -6.42
C TYR A 897 7.58 1.95 -6.49
N ASN A 898 7.89 0.66 -6.42
CA ASN A 898 6.90 -0.41 -6.41
C ASN A 898 6.50 -0.75 -4.97
N MET A 899 5.30 -0.33 -4.57
CA MET A 899 4.78 -0.55 -3.21
C MET A 899 4.52 -2.04 -2.92
N ARG A 900 4.37 -2.88 -3.94
CA ARG A 900 4.14 -4.32 -3.76
C ARG A 900 5.44 -5.08 -3.49
N THR A 901 6.48 -4.79 -4.26
CA THR A 901 7.77 -5.50 -4.19
C THR A 901 8.81 -4.78 -3.34
N ASN A 902 8.51 -3.57 -2.87
CA ASN A 902 9.43 -2.70 -2.14
C ASN A 902 10.72 -2.37 -2.91
N GLN A 903 10.57 -2.12 -4.22
CA GLN A 903 11.69 -1.88 -5.14
C GLN A 903 11.64 -0.47 -5.72
N PHE A 904 12.80 0.12 -5.94
CA PHE A 904 12.98 1.37 -6.65
C PHE A 904 13.54 1.09 -8.03
N SER A 905 13.08 1.81 -9.05
CA SER A 905 13.70 1.78 -10.38
C SER A 905 14.92 2.69 -10.41
N GLN A 906 15.81 2.45 -11.37
CA GLN A 906 16.88 3.39 -11.68
C GLN A 906 16.29 4.76 -12.06
N LYS A 907 17.03 5.83 -11.76
CA LYS A 907 16.63 7.20 -12.09
C LYS A 907 16.73 7.44 -13.59
N PHE A 908 15.71 8.09 -14.15
CA PHE A 908 15.64 8.46 -15.56
C PHE A 908 15.21 9.92 -15.73
N MET A 909 15.52 10.50 -16.88
CA MET A 909 15.23 11.91 -17.15
C MET A 909 13.72 12.16 -17.28
N SER A 910 13.22 13.18 -16.57
CA SER A 910 11.79 13.55 -16.63
C SER A 910 11.37 14.09 -17.99
N SER A 911 12.31 14.65 -18.74
CA SER A 911 12.03 15.47 -19.92
C SER A 911 11.46 14.69 -21.11
N ARG A 912 11.71 13.38 -21.22
CA ARG A 912 11.21 12.53 -22.33
C ARG A 912 10.12 11.54 -21.90
N PHE A 913 9.56 11.76 -20.72
CA PHE A 913 8.60 10.86 -20.12
C PHE A 913 7.29 11.58 -19.76
N LEU A 914 6.16 11.01 -20.17
CA LEU A 914 4.82 11.56 -19.98
C LEU A 914 3.95 10.60 -19.18
N TYR A 915 3.21 11.16 -18.24
CA TYR A 915 2.15 10.50 -17.50
C TYR A 915 1.08 11.53 -17.12
N THR A 916 -0.15 11.04 -16.93
CA THR A 916 -1.26 11.82 -16.37
C THR A 916 -1.25 11.78 -14.83
N GLU A 917 -2.16 12.49 -14.18
CA GLU A 917 -2.24 12.57 -12.71
C GLU A 917 -2.57 11.24 -12.00
N THR A 918 -3.20 10.29 -12.70
CA THR A 918 -3.31 8.90 -12.24
C THR A 918 -3.00 8.02 -13.44
N PRO A 919 -1.72 7.70 -13.69
CA PRO A 919 -1.32 6.99 -14.89
C PRO A 919 -1.90 5.58 -14.93
N ALA A 920 -2.75 5.33 -15.91
CA ALA A 920 -2.96 3.97 -16.43
C ALA A 920 -1.81 3.57 -17.37
N ARG A 921 -1.21 4.56 -18.04
CA ARG A 921 -0.16 4.39 -19.03
C ARG A 921 0.93 5.45 -18.86
N CYS A 922 2.12 5.04 -19.24
CA CYS A 922 3.38 5.74 -19.18
C CYS A 922 3.92 5.84 -20.60
N TYR A 923 4.22 7.05 -21.07
CA TYR A 923 4.60 7.28 -22.47
C TYR A 923 6.01 7.86 -22.58
N TYR A 924 6.76 7.37 -23.56
CA TYR A 924 7.94 8.04 -24.09
C TYR A 924 7.51 8.96 -25.24
N TRP A 925 8.14 10.13 -25.38
CA TRP A 925 7.79 11.09 -26.43
C TRP A 925 9.00 11.75 -27.07
N GLU A 926 8.83 12.11 -28.34
CA GLU A 926 9.75 12.95 -29.09
C GLU A 926 8.96 14.05 -29.80
N PHE A 927 9.39 15.29 -29.62
CA PHE A 927 8.83 16.44 -30.32
C PHE A 927 9.80 16.92 -31.38
N ALA A 928 9.30 17.35 -32.53
CA ALA A 928 10.10 17.95 -33.58
C ALA A 928 9.49 19.33 -33.89
N ASP A 929 10.15 20.36 -33.37
CA ASP A 929 9.67 21.75 -33.43
C ASP A 929 9.57 22.29 -34.87
N ASP A 930 10.51 21.89 -35.74
CA ASP A 930 10.54 22.25 -37.17
C ASP A 930 9.28 21.78 -37.95
N ARG A 931 8.55 20.80 -37.40
CA ARG A 931 7.40 20.16 -38.05
C ARG A 931 6.11 20.23 -37.24
N LEU A 932 6.13 20.87 -36.07
CA LEU A 932 5.00 20.85 -35.12
C LEU A 932 4.45 19.42 -34.95
N SER A 933 5.35 18.47 -34.77
CA SER A 933 4.99 17.06 -34.71
C SER A 933 5.48 16.42 -33.42
N LEU A 934 4.59 15.70 -32.75
CA LEU A 934 4.86 15.00 -31.50
C LEU A 934 4.57 13.52 -31.70
N LYS A 935 5.59 12.69 -31.49
CA LYS A 935 5.48 11.22 -31.51
C LYS A 935 5.46 10.70 -30.09
N ILE A 936 4.56 9.76 -29.81
CA ILE A 936 4.50 9.08 -28.51
C ILE A 936 4.52 7.57 -28.66
N LYS A 937 5.11 6.89 -27.68
CA LYS A 937 5.10 5.45 -27.52
C LYS A 937 4.66 5.09 -26.11
N ASP A 938 3.70 4.19 -25.97
CA ASP A 938 3.31 3.61 -24.69
C ASP A 938 4.41 2.62 -24.25
N ILE A 939 5.03 2.86 -23.10
CA ILE A 939 6.13 2.06 -22.55
C ILE A 939 5.75 1.40 -21.22
N THR A 940 4.48 1.44 -20.83
CA THR A 940 3.98 0.99 -19.51
C THR A 940 4.39 -0.44 -19.17
N ASP A 941 4.20 -1.36 -20.12
CA ASP A 941 4.55 -2.77 -19.93
C ASP A 941 6.05 -3.05 -20.15
N GLU A 942 6.77 -2.13 -20.81
CA GLU A 942 8.22 -2.22 -21.05
C GLU A 942 9.04 -1.69 -19.86
N LEU A 943 8.45 -0.96 -18.91
CA LEU A 943 9.16 -0.33 -17.77
C LEU A 943 10.05 -1.31 -16.99
N ASN A 944 9.58 -2.53 -16.75
CA ASN A 944 10.34 -3.56 -16.03
C ASN A 944 11.59 -4.04 -16.81
N THR A 945 11.61 -3.85 -18.12
CA THR A 945 12.73 -4.24 -19.00
C THR A 945 13.62 -3.06 -19.39
N LEU A 946 13.05 -1.85 -19.42
CA LEU A 946 13.76 -0.61 -19.74
C LEU A 946 14.56 -0.09 -18.54
N LEU A 947 14.12 -0.42 -17.33
CA LEU A 947 14.72 0.06 -16.08
C LEU A 947 15.27 -1.09 -15.25
N GLU A 948 16.44 -0.88 -14.65
CA GLU A 948 16.92 -1.73 -13.55
C GLU A 948 16.15 -1.41 -12.26
N TRP A 949 15.98 -2.40 -11.39
CA TRP A 949 15.22 -2.29 -10.14
C TRP A 949 16.02 -2.83 -8.97
N GLU A 950 16.05 -2.09 -7.86
CA GLU A 950 16.79 -2.41 -6.64
C GLU A 950 15.82 -2.50 -5.46
N VAL A 951 16.02 -3.47 -4.55
CA VAL A 951 15.21 -3.62 -3.33
C VAL A 951 15.75 -2.67 -2.27
N PHE A 952 14.87 -1.83 -1.72
CA PHE A 952 15.20 -0.94 -0.60
C PHE A 952 15.09 -1.74 0.70
N LEU A 953 16.23 -2.00 1.34
CA LEU A 953 16.40 -2.73 2.61
C LEU A 953 15.74 -4.13 2.66
N PRO A 954 16.52 -5.22 2.63
CA PRO A 954 15.98 -6.54 2.97
C PRO A 954 15.50 -6.58 4.42
N ALA A 955 14.43 -7.35 4.68
CA ALA A 955 13.78 -7.40 5.99
C ALA A 955 14.77 -7.71 7.14
N GLY A 956 14.84 -6.83 8.14
CA GLY A 956 15.65 -7.01 9.36
C GLY A 956 16.76 -5.98 9.61
N GLU A 957 16.90 -4.93 8.80
CA GLU A 957 17.88 -3.84 9.00
C GLU A 957 17.33 -2.66 9.83
N ASP A 958 18.23 -1.95 10.53
CA ASP A 958 17.94 -0.86 11.50
C ASP A 958 17.40 0.43 10.83
N GLU A 959 16.66 1.27 11.56
CA GLU A 959 16.07 2.54 11.06
C GLU A 959 17.11 3.47 10.42
N ASN A 960 18.35 3.46 10.95
CA ASN A 960 19.47 4.24 10.42
C ASN A 960 19.87 3.82 8.98
N ALA A 961 19.72 2.53 8.63
CA ALA A 961 20.06 2.04 7.30
C ALA A 961 19.11 2.59 6.23
N GLY A 962 17.84 2.81 6.57
CA GLY A 962 16.86 3.41 5.66
C GLY A 962 17.09 4.87 5.39
N ILE A 963 17.44 5.66 6.41
CA ILE A 963 17.83 7.06 6.24
C ILE A 963 19.08 7.17 5.36
N ASP A 964 20.08 6.31 5.56
CA ASP A 964 21.29 6.29 4.73
C ASP A 964 21.01 5.87 3.29
N PHE A 965 20.05 4.97 3.04
CA PHE A 965 19.64 4.62 1.68
C PHE A 965 18.88 5.76 1.00
N VAL A 966 17.97 6.46 1.69
CA VAL A 966 17.30 7.65 1.14
C VAL A 966 18.33 8.71 0.75
N ARG A 967 19.32 8.98 1.61
CA ARG A 967 20.42 9.90 1.29
C ARG A 967 21.23 9.45 0.06
N LYS A 968 21.43 8.15 -0.13
CA LYS A 968 22.04 7.64 -1.38
C LYS A 968 21.11 7.84 -2.58
N LEU A 969 19.80 7.62 -2.43
CA LEU A 969 18.83 7.93 -3.48
C LEU A 969 18.72 9.43 -3.77
N GLU A 970 19.13 10.33 -2.89
CA GLU A 970 19.23 11.76 -3.20
C GLU A 970 20.47 12.08 -4.05
N ASP A 971 21.54 11.27 -3.97
CA ASP A 971 22.74 11.44 -4.80
C ASP A 971 22.39 11.25 -6.29
N PRO A 972 22.51 12.29 -7.14
CA PRO A 972 22.08 12.25 -8.53
C PRO A 972 22.74 11.15 -9.37
N ASP A 973 23.94 10.70 -8.98
CA ASP A 973 24.70 9.66 -9.70
C ASP A 973 24.36 8.24 -9.23
N TYR A 974 23.89 8.07 -8.00
CA TYR A 974 23.53 6.76 -7.44
C TYR A 974 22.31 6.15 -8.15
N PHE A 975 22.45 4.89 -8.58
CA PHE A 975 21.41 4.10 -9.25
C PHE A 975 20.75 4.85 -10.42
N SER A 976 21.58 5.52 -11.22
CA SER A 976 21.18 6.30 -12.39
C SER A 976 21.55 5.60 -13.69
N ILE A 977 20.78 5.86 -14.77
CA ILE A 977 21.10 5.30 -16.09
C ILE A 977 22.46 5.81 -16.58
N VAL A 978 23.41 4.91 -16.79
CA VAL A 978 24.76 5.24 -17.28
C VAL A 978 24.70 5.71 -18.74
N LYS A 979 25.28 6.87 -19.02
CA LYS A 979 25.41 7.42 -20.39
C LYS A 979 26.20 6.46 -21.27
N ARG A 980 25.61 6.00 -22.38
CA ARG A 980 26.38 5.34 -23.45
C ARG A 980 27.25 6.40 -24.12
N ALA A 981 28.56 6.17 -24.18
CA ALA A 981 29.47 7.04 -24.93
C ALA A 981 29.01 7.11 -26.41
N PRO A 982 29.05 8.30 -27.05
CA PRO A 982 28.64 8.43 -28.44
C PRO A 982 29.50 7.53 -29.30
N GLN A 983 28.88 6.57 -30.02
CA GLN A 983 29.57 5.77 -31.01
C GLN A 983 30.18 6.72 -32.05
N GLN A 984 31.51 6.65 -32.19
CA GLN A 984 32.23 7.35 -33.24
C GLN A 984 31.60 6.99 -34.59
N LYS A 985 31.23 8.03 -35.36
CA LYS A 985 30.75 7.91 -36.74
C LYS A 985 31.69 7.01 -37.55
N PRO A 986 31.16 6.12 -38.43
CA PRO A 986 31.99 5.40 -39.39
C PRO A 986 32.68 6.41 -40.32
N ALA A 987 33.96 6.18 -40.58
CA ALA A 987 34.79 6.98 -41.46
C ALA A 987 34.14 7.18 -42.83
N GLU A 988 34.04 8.45 -43.26
CA GLU A 988 33.82 8.80 -44.66
C GLU A 988 34.95 8.20 -45.49
N VAL A 989 34.59 7.33 -46.43
CA VAL A 989 35.48 6.85 -47.48
C VAL A 989 35.69 8.02 -48.44
N SER A 990 36.83 8.69 -48.32
CA SER A 990 37.33 9.60 -49.34
C SER A 990 37.78 8.79 -50.55
N SER A 991 37.04 8.90 -51.66
CA SER A 991 37.58 8.54 -52.97
C SER A 991 38.55 9.64 -53.43
N GLU A 992 39.73 9.19 -53.81
CA GLU A 992 40.87 9.89 -54.36
C GLU A 992 40.50 10.93 -55.44
N ASP A 993 41.20 12.07 -55.42
CA ASP A 993 41.91 12.56 -56.60
C ASP A 993 42.96 13.64 -56.20
N GLN A 994 44.22 13.26 -56.36
CA GLN A 994 45.36 14.15 -56.64
C GLN A 994 45.20 14.75 -58.07
N PRO A 995 45.97 15.75 -58.57
CA PRO A 995 47.33 16.14 -58.12
C PRO A 995 47.71 17.64 -58.12
N VAL A 996 48.71 17.92 -57.27
CA VAL A 996 49.94 18.70 -57.51
C VAL A 996 49.88 19.96 -58.40
N GLN A 997 49.97 21.14 -57.78
CA GLN A 997 51.18 21.96 -57.71
C GLN A 997 51.11 22.99 -56.58
#